data_AF-A0A2N2MSJ3-F1
#
_entry.id   AF-A0A2N2MSJ3-F1
#
_cell.length_a   1.000
_cell.length_b   1.000
_cell.length_c   1.000
_cell.angle_alpha   90.00
_cell.angle_beta   90.00
_cell.angle_gamma   90.00
#
_symmetry.space_group_name_H-M   'P 1'
#
loop_
_entity.id
_entity.type
_entity.pdbx_description
1 polymer ?
#
loop_
_entity_poly.entity_id
_entity_poly.type
_entity_poly.pdbx_seq_one_letter_code
_entity_poly.pdbx_strand_id
1 'polypeptide(L)'
;MPRYEEIKMNVAESTDLQVAALGLDLAEDDHRAACLLYDSFDPVLSEEGSLLDTYSVMGEGNFLDPPPYPLHAWGFTERTRTITLVACRYGGPGRPVDDDDIDKMIMGLRNLAWAEGGGFEGFDAPQEMKDAAASTASLVNEGQVSNIRIEIMLDRYNGDIRKETAFTENNIPFSVRIWIADRFDAQSAQSGHWQDIAIDFSGLGEAPSCIEGNQFCSPLRVLLFAMSGKALADMFERFRGRLLEMNVRQFLQTRTKVNKGIRKTIEERPEEFLALNNGISAVAVDVVVEAGKLMNATGFQIVNGGQTVASIHAAAYGGGMDISRIMVQVKLSIPPIDQVEALVPRITQCANTQNKISESDFSTNIDFFKIMETVFNDDFASLDWEHAYFERYRGQYFTKINGLAAGARQAFQAMFPKGRVFDKIQVARCVNAWTEQPWKACMGAQKGFALFVDSIEDGKIPDETYCLRLLGMLDLVAAAKSIVDGMADAIPAYRQNVVFYLVALLANRTQNLDLAAIPATNDVPAGCKDFFRTHALQVRSHIKEVAGDANMGEVCKKRSTWEQLVTGDWALNDALIESLVVRPDFGDGVVSRQGALQIARFKNIKVDEWRRVLAWSETAELGQKEAEFLSSCWNIARNKKTPSEKQAKWAVTLYERYLPYATSKSEDVNEVEV
;
A
#
# COMPACT_ATOMS: atom_id res chain seq x y z
N MET A 1 13.75 25.69 7.78
CA MET A 1 14.02 26.66 8.85
C MET A 1 14.19 28.11 8.37
N PRO A 2 14.68 28.48 7.17
CA PRO A 2 14.68 29.90 6.77
C PRO A 2 13.26 30.45 6.50
N ARG A 3 12.41 29.63 5.86
CA ARG A 3 11.03 29.99 5.49
C ARG A 3 10.10 30.25 6.67
N TYR A 4 10.36 29.61 7.82
CA TYR A 4 9.49 29.66 9.00
C TYR A 4 9.69 30.95 9.80
N GLU A 5 10.92 31.49 9.87
CA GLU A 5 11.15 32.82 10.44
C GLU A 5 10.73 33.95 9.50
N GLU A 6 10.79 33.74 8.18
CA GLU A 6 10.25 34.70 7.19
C GLU A 6 8.72 34.81 7.25
N ILE A 7 8.00 33.70 7.41
CA ILE A 7 6.52 33.71 7.60
C ILE A 7 6.14 34.34 8.95
N LYS A 8 7.01 34.24 9.96
CA LYS A 8 6.84 34.84 11.30
C LYS A 8 7.06 36.35 11.35
N MET A 9 7.64 36.99 10.33
CA MET A 9 7.77 38.46 10.28
C MET A 9 6.38 39.10 10.08
N ASN A 10 5.67 39.21 11.22
CA ASN A 10 4.42 39.89 11.50
C ASN A 10 3.29 39.69 10.49
N VAL A 11 2.55 38.59 10.66
CA VAL A 11 1.18 38.38 10.13
C VAL A 11 0.33 39.65 10.31
N ALA A 12 0.37 40.29 11.49
CA ALA A 12 -0.36 41.53 11.76
C ALA A 12 0.14 42.74 10.94
N GLU A 13 1.46 42.96 10.80
CA GLU A 13 1.98 44.07 9.99
C GLU A 13 1.70 43.86 8.50
N SER A 14 1.74 42.60 8.03
CA SER A 14 1.37 42.22 6.67
C SER A 14 -0.12 42.50 6.41
N THR A 15 -1.01 42.09 7.32
CA THR A 15 -2.45 42.37 7.19
C THR A 15 -2.75 43.87 7.30
N ASP A 16 -2.16 44.59 8.27
CA ASP A 16 -2.30 46.04 8.44
C ASP A 16 -1.88 46.80 7.15
N LEU A 17 -0.77 46.40 6.53
CA LEU A 17 -0.29 46.96 5.26
C LEU A 17 -1.22 46.67 4.09
N GLN A 18 -1.79 45.45 4.00
CA GLN A 18 -2.73 45.07 2.95
C GLN A 18 -4.07 45.80 3.08
N VAL A 19 -4.62 45.88 4.31
CA VAL A 19 -5.84 46.63 4.63
C VAL A 19 -5.64 48.11 4.28
N ALA A 20 -4.51 48.71 4.67
CA ALA A 20 -4.18 50.09 4.34
C ALA A 20 -3.98 50.32 2.83
N ALA A 21 -3.33 49.39 2.13
CA ALA A 21 -3.10 49.50 0.68
C ALA A 21 -4.41 49.40 -0.14
N LEU A 22 -5.39 48.65 0.35
CA LEU A 22 -6.71 48.51 -0.27
C LEU A 22 -7.69 49.62 0.14
N GLY A 23 -7.34 50.44 1.15
CA GLY A 23 -8.16 51.55 1.62
C GLY A 23 -9.48 51.11 2.24
N LEU A 24 -9.53 49.93 2.86
CA LEU A 24 -10.74 49.35 3.45
C LEU A 24 -11.21 50.17 4.67
N ASP A 25 -12.50 50.46 4.73
CA ASP A 25 -13.12 51.06 5.92
C ASP A 25 -13.57 49.95 6.86
N LEU A 26 -12.99 49.83 8.05
CA LEU A 26 -13.32 48.76 9.00
C LEU A 26 -14.79 48.78 9.46
N ALA A 27 -15.53 49.88 9.26
CA ALA A 27 -16.96 49.92 9.53
C ALA A 27 -17.80 49.27 8.42
N GLU A 28 -17.29 49.19 7.18
CA GLU A 28 -18.01 48.68 6.01
C GLU A 28 -17.39 47.38 5.43
N ASP A 29 -16.10 47.14 5.68
CA ASP A 29 -15.28 46.08 5.08
C ASP A 29 -14.72 45.07 6.13
N ASP A 30 -15.34 44.94 7.31
CA ASP A 30 -14.86 44.08 8.43
C ASP A 30 -14.55 42.64 7.97
N HIS A 31 -15.47 42.04 7.19
CA HIS A 31 -15.28 40.68 6.67
C HIS A 31 -14.08 40.56 5.70
N ARG A 32 -13.85 41.57 4.86
CA ARG A 32 -12.69 41.56 3.93
C ARG A 32 -11.38 41.63 4.69
N ALA A 33 -11.32 42.44 5.74
CA ALA A 33 -10.17 42.48 6.63
C ALA A 33 -9.95 41.14 7.36
N ALA A 34 -11.04 40.48 7.78
CA ALA A 34 -10.99 39.14 8.38
C ALA A 34 -10.49 38.05 7.40
N CYS A 35 -10.86 38.11 6.12
CA CYS A 35 -10.33 37.19 5.10
C CYS A 35 -8.84 37.42 4.81
N LEU A 36 -8.38 38.67 4.76
CA LEU A 36 -6.94 38.97 4.63
C LEU A 36 -6.13 38.46 5.83
N LEU A 37 -6.73 38.52 7.03
CA LEU A 37 -6.16 37.92 8.23
C LEU A 37 -6.08 36.39 8.09
N TYR A 38 -7.16 35.74 7.62
CA TYR A 38 -7.15 34.29 7.33
C TYR A 38 -6.03 33.91 6.37
N ASP A 39 -5.92 34.59 5.23
CA ASP A 39 -4.89 34.31 4.22
C ASP A 39 -3.47 34.44 4.78
N SER A 40 -3.29 35.33 5.76
CA SER A 40 -2.02 35.52 6.45
C SER A 40 -1.72 34.38 7.45
N PHE A 41 -2.75 33.71 7.98
CA PHE A 41 -2.64 32.54 8.87
C PHE A 41 -2.68 31.17 8.15
N ASP A 42 -3.22 31.09 6.93
CA ASP A 42 -3.41 29.83 6.19
C ASP A 42 -2.10 29.01 6.01
N PRO A 43 -0.94 29.63 5.69
CA PRO A 43 0.33 28.90 5.63
C PRO A 43 0.77 28.33 6.99
N VAL A 44 0.52 29.08 8.07
CA VAL A 44 0.87 28.69 9.44
C VAL A 44 0.06 27.48 9.87
N LEU A 45 -1.25 27.53 9.66
CA LEU A 45 -2.14 26.44 10.03
C LEU A 45 -1.90 25.17 9.20
N SER A 46 -1.51 25.33 7.92
CA SER A 46 -1.12 24.23 7.05
C SER A 46 0.16 23.54 7.52
N GLU A 47 1.18 24.29 7.96
CA GLU A 47 2.43 23.72 8.46
C GLU A 47 2.28 23.06 9.85
N GLU A 48 1.41 23.56 10.72
CA GLU A 48 1.12 22.93 12.02
C GLU A 48 0.24 21.68 11.91
N GLY A 49 -0.25 21.35 10.72
CA GLY A 49 -1.16 20.22 10.51
C GLY A 49 -2.54 20.44 11.14
N SER A 50 -2.88 21.69 11.47
CA SER A 50 -4.22 22.11 11.88
C SER A 50 -5.18 22.16 10.69
N LEU A 51 -4.65 22.35 9.48
CA LEU A 51 -5.38 22.23 8.22
C LEU A 51 -4.88 21.04 7.39
N LEU A 52 -5.72 20.02 7.12
CA LEU A 52 -5.42 18.96 6.13
C LEU A 52 -6.56 18.65 5.15
N ASP A 53 -6.15 18.50 3.89
CA ASP A 53 -6.72 17.89 2.68
C ASP A 53 -8.02 18.43 2.03
N THR A 54 -8.97 19.04 2.75
CA THR A 54 -10.18 19.64 2.13
C THR A 54 -10.73 20.82 2.92
N TYR A 55 -10.52 22.04 2.41
CA TYR A 55 -11.14 23.27 2.94
C TYR A 55 -11.94 23.98 1.86
N SER A 56 -13.10 24.50 2.25
CA SER A 56 -13.81 25.51 1.47
C SER A 56 -13.61 26.85 2.17
N VAL A 57 -12.83 27.74 1.53
CA VAL A 57 -12.74 29.14 1.94
C VAL A 57 -13.97 29.86 1.41
N MET A 58 -14.61 30.64 2.26
CA MET A 58 -15.76 31.47 1.88
C MET A 58 -15.27 32.60 0.96
N GLY A 59 -15.87 32.77 -0.22
CA GLY A 59 -15.42 33.77 -1.21
C GLY A 59 -15.68 35.23 -0.79
N GLU A 60 -15.04 36.17 -1.49
CA GLU A 60 -15.24 37.62 -1.34
C GLU A 60 -16.67 38.06 -1.73
N GLY A 61 -17.64 37.83 -0.84
CA GLY A 61 -18.93 38.50 -0.86
C GLY A 61 -18.88 39.84 -0.11
N ASN A 62 -19.82 40.75 -0.38
CA ASN A 62 -20.10 41.87 0.52
C ASN A 62 -20.90 41.32 1.70
N PHE A 63 -20.26 41.13 2.86
CA PHE A 63 -20.93 40.70 4.08
C PHE A 63 -21.35 41.94 4.87
N LEU A 64 -22.64 42.07 5.15
CA LEU A 64 -23.13 43.08 6.10
C LEU A 64 -22.75 42.65 7.52
N ASP A 65 -22.10 43.54 8.27
CA ASP A 65 -21.66 43.29 9.65
C ASP A 65 -22.78 43.59 10.68
N PRO A 66 -23.01 42.73 11.70
CA PRO A 66 -22.43 41.40 11.90
C PRO A 66 -23.37 40.26 11.50
N PRO A 67 -22.90 39.26 10.72
CA PRO A 67 -23.64 38.01 10.55
C PRO A 67 -23.66 37.21 11.88
N PRO A 68 -24.73 36.48 12.19
CA PRO A 68 -24.84 35.63 13.39
C PRO A 68 -23.86 34.44 13.42
N TYR A 69 -23.10 34.21 12.34
CA TYR A 69 -22.16 33.10 12.19
C TYR A 69 -20.83 33.61 11.60
N PRO A 70 -19.72 33.61 12.35
CA PRO A 70 -18.44 34.14 11.88
C PRO A 70 -17.60 33.06 11.18
N LEU A 71 -18.20 32.32 10.24
CA LEU A 71 -17.49 31.24 9.53
C LEU A 71 -16.74 31.80 8.31
N HIS A 72 -15.42 31.64 8.30
CA HIS A 72 -14.54 32.09 7.22
C HIS A 72 -13.97 30.92 6.42
N ALA A 73 -13.68 29.81 7.09
CA ALA A 73 -13.31 28.55 6.44
C ALA A 73 -13.83 27.36 7.25
N TRP A 74 -14.06 26.25 6.56
CA TRP A 74 -14.34 24.98 7.23
C TRP A 74 -13.76 23.81 6.44
N GLY A 75 -13.54 22.70 7.14
CA GLY A 75 -13.09 21.46 6.53
C GLY A 75 -13.48 20.25 7.37
N PHE A 76 -13.56 19.10 6.71
CA PHE A 76 -13.74 17.81 7.36
C PHE A 76 -12.55 16.91 7.04
N THR A 77 -11.86 16.46 8.09
CA THR A 77 -10.78 15.50 7.94
C THR A 77 -11.34 14.09 8.16
N GLU A 78 -11.64 13.37 7.07
CA GLU A 78 -12.19 12.01 7.13
C GLU A 78 -11.37 11.05 8.02
N ARG A 79 -10.04 11.23 8.03
CA ARG A 79 -9.09 10.37 8.75
C ARG A 79 -9.21 10.49 10.27
N THR A 80 -9.43 11.71 10.78
CA THR A 80 -9.59 12.00 12.22
C THR A 80 -11.05 12.15 12.60
N ARG A 81 -11.97 12.14 11.61
CA ARG A 81 -13.39 12.42 11.80
C ARG A 81 -13.61 13.75 12.53
N THR A 82 -12.77 14.72 12.19
CA THR A 82 -12.78 16.05 12.82
C THR A 82 -13.34 17.06 11.85
N ILE A 83 -14.34 17.82 12.29
CA ILE A 83 -14.75 19.07 11.62
C ILE A 83 -13.89 20.19 12.19
N THR A 84 -13.28 20.99 11.33
CA THR A 84 -12.58 22.23 11.72
C THR A 84 -13.38 23.42 11.21
N LEU A 85 -13.77 24.32 12.10
CA LEU A 85 -14.46 25.58 11.83
C LEU A 85 -13.53 26.74 12.15
N VAL A 86 -13.33 27.64 11.20
CA VAL A 86 -12.42 28.78 11.33
C VAL A 86 -13.20 30.08 11.33
N ALA A 87 -12.95 30.93 12.34
CA ALA A 87 -13.44 32.30 12.43
C ALA A 87 -12.26 33.27 12.52
N CYS A 88 -12.32 34.37 11.77
CA CYS A 88 -11.34 35.44 11.81
C CYS A 88 -12.03 36.73 12.24
N ARG A 89 -11.32 37.57 12.99
CA ARG A 89 -11.78 38.91 13.34
C ARG A 89 -10.61 39.87 13.35
N TYR A 90 -10.77 40.98 12.63
CA TYR A 90 -9.76 42.02 12.52
C TYR A 90 -10.24 43.29 13.24
N GLY A 91 -9.61 43.63 14.36
CA GLY A 91 -9.92 44.81 15.17
C GLY A 91 -9.17 46.08 14.76
N GLY A 92 -8.01 45.94 14.10
CA GLY A 92 -7.15 47.03 13.71
C GLY A 92 -6.61 47.86 14.91
N PRO A 93 -5.93 48.98 14.65
CA PRO A 93 -5.30 49.79 15.70
C PRO A 93 -6.28 50.48 16.67
N GLY A 94 -7.57 50.53 16.33
CA GLY A 94 -8.58 51.34 17.04
C GLY A 94 -9.73 50.56 17.69
N ARG A 95 -9.89 49.26 17.43
CA ARG A 95 -11.00 48.43 17.95
C ARG A 95 -10.51 47.02 18.34
N PRO A 96 -9.66 46.89 19.37
CA PRO A 96 -9.18 45.58 19.81
C PRO A 96 -10.32 44.66 20.23
N VAL A 97 -10.21 43.37 19.90
CA VAL A 97 -11.22 42.33 20.21
C VAL A 97 -11.24 42.06 21.72
N ASP A 98 -12.44 41.86 22.28
CA ASP A 98 -12.66 41.53 23.69
C ASP A 98 -13.20 40.09 23.90
N ASP A 99 -13.46 39.73 25.17
CA ASP A 99 -13.96 38.38 25.52
C ASP A 99 -15.39 38.12 25.05
N ASP A 100 -16.25 39.16 25.06
CA ASP A 100 -17.64 39.05 24.64
C ASP A 100 -17.72 38.77 23.13
N ASP A 101 -16.83 39.39 22.37
CA ASP A 101 -16.64 39.12 20.95
C ASP A 101 -16.24 37.67 20.67
N ILE A 102 -15.28 37.14 21.44
CA ILE A 102 -14.82 35.74 21.31
C ILE A 102 -15.94 34.76 21.67
N ASP A 103 -16.65 35.00 22.77
CA ASP A 103 -17.73 34.12 23.21
C ASP A 103 -18.90 34.10 22.21
N LYS A 104 -19.22 35.24 21.59
CA LYS A 104 -20.17 35.31 20.47
C LYS A 104 -19.69 34.50 19.27
N MET A 105 -18.40 34.53 18.93
CA MET A 105 -17.86 33.74 17.83
C MET A 105 -17.93 32.23 18.10
N ILE A 106 -17.54 31.81 19.30
CA ILE A 106 -17.64 30.40 19.73
C ILE A 106 -19.10 29.94 19.68
N MET A 107 -20.03 30.74 20.21
CA MET A 107 -21.45 30.40 20.22
C MET A 107 -22.02 30.30 18.79
N GLY A 108 -21.65 31.23 17.90
CA GLY A 108 -22.06 31.19 16.49
C GLY A 108 -21.57 29.92 15.79
N LEU A 109 -20.27 29.61 15.86
CA LEU A 109 -19.70 28.40 15.24
C LEU A 109 -20.23 27.10 15.86
N ARG A 110 -20.43 27.09 17.19
CA ARG A 110 -21.07 25.98 17.89
C ARG A 110 -22.47 25.72 17.35
N ASN A 111 -23.29 26.76 17.18
CA ASN A 111 -24.64 26.62 16.63
C ASN A 111 -24.63 26.15 15.18
N LEU A 112 -23.66 26.61 14.37
CA LEU A 112 -23.52 26.21 12.97
C LEU A 112 -23.30 24.71 12.81
N ALA A 113 -22.51 24.09 13.68
CA ALA A 113 -22.23 22.65 13.64
C ALA A 113 -23.49 21.77 13.75
N TRP A 114 -24.60 22.33 14.26
CA TRP A 114 -25.87 21.64 14.48
C TRP A 114 -27.01 22.16 13.58
N ALA A 115 -26.75 23.13 12.71
CA ALA A 115 -27.78 23.84 11.96
C ALA A 115 -28.25 23.04 10.73
N GLU A 116 -29.15 22.07 10.90
CA GLU A 116 -29.92 21.51 9.78
C GLU A 116 -30.90 22.56 9.24
N GLY A 117 -30.47 23.36 8.27
CA GLY A 117 -31.35 24.14 7.38
C GLY A 117 -32.26 25.23 8.02
N GLY A 118 -32.21 25.44 9.34
CA GLY A 118 -33.08 26.37 10.07
C GLY A 118 -32.37 27.41 10.95
N GLY A 119 -31.04 27.37 11.06
CA GLY A 119 -30.28 28.33 11.89
C GLY A 119 -30.22 29.76 11.33
N PHE A 120 -30.65 29.97 10.08
CA PHE A 120 -30.55 31.25 9.37
C PHE A 120 -31.90 31.98 9.25
N GLU A 121 -32.93 31.58 10.01
CA GLU A 121 -34.23 32.28 9.98
C GLU A 121 -34.08 33.77 10.31
N GLY A 122 -34.47 34.63 9.36
CA GLY A 122 -34.34 36.09 9.48
C GLY A 122 -32.99 36.68 9.05
N PHE A 123 -32.06 35.86 8.56
CA PHE A 123 -30.74 36.31 8.08
C PHE A 123 -30.44 35.75 6.68
N ASP A 124 -30.05 36.61 5.74
CA ASP A 124 -29.67 36.18 4.39
C ASP A 124 -28.19 35.73 4.36
N ALA A 125 -27.93 34.51 4.83
CA ALA A 125 -26.59 33.93 4.80
C ALA A 125 -26.15 33.57 3.36
N PRO A 126 -24.86 33.73 3.02
CA PRO A 126 -24.30 33.27 1.76
C PRO A 126 -24.54 31.77 1.53
N GLN A 127 -24.62 31.38 0.26
CA GLN A 127 -24.91 29.99 -0.10
C GLN A 127 -23.83 29.04 0.42
N GLU A 128 -22.57 29.46 0.38
CA GLU A 128 -21.43 28.69 0.84
C GLU A 128 -21.50 28.39 2.35
N MET A 129 -22.09 29.30 3.14
CA MET A 129 -22.27 29.13 4.59
C MET A 129 -23.44 28.18 4.87
N LYS A 130 -24.52 28.29 4.09
CA LYS A 130 -25.65 27.36 4.15
C LYS A 130 -25.20 25.94 3.78
N ASP A 131 -24.34 25.81 2.78
CA ASP A 131 -23.75 24.53 2.34
C ASP A 131 -22.80 23.94 3.40
N ALA A 132 -21.99 24.78 4.04
CA ALA A 132 -21.14 24.39 5.16
C ALA A 132 -21.95 23.88 6.37
N ALA A 133 -22.99 24.61 6.76
CA ALA A 133 -23.90 24.21 7.83
C ALA A 133 -24.61 22.88 7.53
N ALA A 134 -25.14 22.72 6.31
CA ALA A 134 -25.78 21.47 5.89
C ALA A 134 -24.80 20.29 5.89
N SER A 135 -23.57 20.50 5.41
CA SER A 135 -22.56 19.45 5.33
C SER A 135 -22.07 19.03 6.72
N THR A 136 -21.79 20.00 7.59
CA THR A 136 -21.36 19.73 8.98
C THR A 136 -22.47 19.01 9.77
N ALA A 137 -23.72 19.46 9.67
CA ALA A 137 -24.85 18.80 10.30
C ALA A 137 -25.06 17.36 9.78
N SER A 138 -24.95 17.12 8.46
CA SER A 138 -25.05 15.77 7.87
C SER A 138 -23.98 14.84 8.43
N LEU A 139 -22.72 15.29 8.44
CA LEU A 139 -21.59 14.50 8.96
C LEU A 139 -21.78 14.13 10.44
N VAL A 140 -22.29 15.08 11.22
CA VAL A 140 -22.59 14.87 12.64
C VAL A 140 -23.74 13.87 12.82
N ASN A 141 -24.85 14.03 12.10
CA ASN A 141 -26.04 13.18 12.21
C ASN A 141 -25.82 11.75 11.71
N GLU A 142 -24.95 11.58 10.71
CA GLU A 142 -24.52 10.26 10.21
C GLU A 142 -23.53 9.56 11.15
N GLY A 143 -23.13 10.19 12.26
CA GLY A 143 -22.16 9.64 13.22
C GLY A 143 -20.76 9.55 12.64
N GLN A 144 -20.43 10.37 11.64
CA GLN A 144 -19.13 10.42 11.00
C GLN A 144 -18.13 11.32 11.73
N VAL A 145 -18.56 12.05 12.76
CA VAL A 145 -17.75 13.03 13.49
C VAL A 145 -17.41 12.52 14.89
N SER A 146 -16.14 12.60 15.27
CA SER A 146 -15.65 12.28 16.61
C SER A 146 -15.09 13.48 17.38
N ASN A 147 -14.88 14.62 16.71
CA ASN A 147 -14.41 15.86 17.33
C ASN A 147 -14.81 17.07 16.48
N ILE A 148 -15.12 18.20 17.10
CA ILE A 148 -15.28 19.49 16.43
C ILE A 148 -14.20 20.44 16.96
N ARG A 149 -13.45 21.06 16.06
CA ARG A 149 -12.41 22.02 16.38
C ARG A 149 -12.85 23.41 15.90
N ILE A 150 -12.73 24.39 16.78
CA ILE A 150 -12.96 25.80 16.49
C ILE A 150 -11.63 26.52 16.56
N GLU A 151 -11.24 27.16 15.45
CA GLU A 151 -10.04 27.98 15.33
C GLU A 151 -10.47 29.43 15.19
N ILE A 152 -10.14 30.28 16.17
CA ILE A 152 -10.43 31.71 16.14
C ILE A 152 -9.13 32.45 15.86
N MET A 153 -9.11 33.37 14.90
CA MET A 153 -7.94 34.17 14.55
C MET A 153 -8.21 35.64 14.78
N LEU A 154 -7.32 36.29 15.51
CA LEU A 154 -7.39 37.68 15.88
C LEU A 154 -6.11 38.38 15.44
N ASP A 155 -6.22 39.59 14.93
CA ASP A 155 -5.06 40.46 14.70
C ASP A 155 -4.52 40.97 16.05
N ARG A 156 -5.43 41.40 16.94
CA ARG A 156 -5.14 41.98 18.25
C ARG A 156 -6.23 41.60 19.25
N TYR A 157 -5.84 41.45 20.51
CA TYR A 157 -6.76 41.09 21.60
C TYR A 157 -6.35 41.77 22.90
N ASN A 158 -7.33 42.40 23.58
CA ASN A 158 -7.08 43.22 24.75
C ASN A 158 -7.02 42.44 26.08
N GLY A 159 -7.32 41.13 26.06
CA GLY A 159 -7.28 40.27 27.26
C GLY A 159 -5.97 39.48 27.44
N ASP A 160 -5.93 38.70 28.52
CA ASP A 160 -4.89 37.68 28.74
C ASP A 160 -5.11 36.49 27.80
N ILE A 161 -4.04 35.90 27.25
CA ILE A 161 -4.14 34.77 26.33
C ILE A 161 -5.06 33.69 26.92
N ARG A 162 -6.25 33.53 26.32
CA ARG A 162 -7.24 32.56 26.78
C ARG A 162 -6.70 31.16 26.50
N LYS A 163 -6.66 30.30 27.53
CA LYS A 163 -6.24 28.89 27.36
C LYS A 163 -7.19 28.18 26.41
N GLU A 164 -6.66 27.20 25.66
CA GLU A 164 -7.46 26.28 24.85
C GLU A 164 -8.59 25.70 25.73
N THR A 165 -9.82 25.90 25.32
CA THR A 165 -10.99 25.43 26.08
C THR A 165 -11.59 24.23 25.37
N ALA A 166 -11.98 23.23 26.15
CA ALA A 166 -12.66 22.06 25.64
C ALA A 166 -13.95 21.84 26.41
N PHE A 167 -15.01 21.51 25.68
CA PHE A 167 -16.30 21.13 26.25
C PHE A 167 -16.88 19.96 25.45
N THR A 168 -17.95 19.35 25.93
CA THR A 168 -18.61 18.24 25.25
C THR A 168 -20.09 18.53 25.13
N GLU A 169 -20.63 18.33 23.93
CA GLU A 169 -22.04 18.52 23.63
C GLU A 169 -22.53 17.38 22.74
N ASN A 170 -23.68 16.79 23.06
CA ASN A 170 -24.25 15.63 22.34
C ASN A 170 -23.24 14.49 22.12
N ASN A 171 -22.37 14.23 23.10
CA ASN A 171 -21.26 13.24 23.06
C ASN A 171 -20.15 13.52 22.05
N ILE A 172 -20.10 14.72 21.46
CA ILE A 172 -19.01 15.18 20.60
C ILE A 172 -18.17 16.22 21.37
N PRO A 173 -16.85 16.00 21.50
CA PRO A 173 -15.96 17.00 22.09
C PRO A 173 -15.75 18.18 21.14
N PHE A 174 -15.78 19.38 21.71
CA PHE A 174 -15.38 20.64 21.10
C PHE A 174 -14.03 21.06 21.66
N SER A 175 -13.11 21.47 20.80
CA SER A 175 -11.84 22.10 21.17
C SER A 175 -11.75 23.48 20.54
N VAL A 176 -11.60 24.54 21.35
CA VAL A 176 -11.49 25.92 20.90
C VAL A 176 -10.06 26.40 21.08
N ARG A 177 -9.45 26.85 19.98
CA ARG A 177 -8.12 27.46 19.95
C ARG A 177 -8.22 28.87 19.38
N ILE A 178 -7.45 29.79 19.97
CA ILE A 178 -7.45 31.20 19.60
C ILE A 178 -6.04 31.58 19.19
N TRP A 179 -5.86 32.08 17.99
CA TRP A 179 -4.62 32.58 17.40
C TRP A 179 -4.61 34.10 17.46
N ILE A 180 -3.53 34.69 17.98
CA ILE A 180 -3.39 36.14 18.06
C ILE A 180 -2.12 36.56 17.32
N ALA A 181 -2.28 37.34 16.25
CA ALA A 181 -1.19 37.67 15.33
C ALA A 181 -0.08 38.49 16.03
N ASP A 182 -0.43 39.43 16.91
CA ASP A 182 0.54 40.26 17.65
C ASP A 182 1.25 39.54 18.82
N ARG A 183 0.89 38.29 19.11
CA ARG A 183 1.46 37.47 20.20
C ARG A 183 1.99 36.11 19.72
N PHE A 184 2.23 35.96 18.42
CA PHE A 184 2.59 34.69 17.81
C PHE A 184 3.84 34.03 18.43
N ASP A 185 4.86 34.83 18.78
CA ASP A 185 6.08 34.32 19.44
C ASP A 185 5.82 33.79 20.86
N ALA A 186 4.96 34.46 21.64
CA ALA A 186 4.57 34.02 22.98
C ALA A 186 3.65 32.78 22.93
N GLN A 187 2.80 32.69 21.90
CA GLN A 187 1.89 31.58 21.69
C GLN A 187 2.59 30.31 21.17
N SER A 188 3.59 30.47 20.29
CA SER A 188 4.48 29.39 19.85
C SER A 188 5.34 28.84 20.98
N ALA A 189 5.72 29.68 21.95
CA ALA A 189 6.37 29.21 23.18
C ALA A 189 5.40 28.45 24.12
N GLN A 190 4.09 28.65 23.95
CA GLN A 190 3.01 27.98 24.70
C GLN A 190 2.44 26.74 24.00
N SER A 191 2.78 26.44 22.75
CA SER A 191 2.30 25.26 22.00
C SER A 191 2.87 23.91 22.51
N GLY A 192 3.46 23.91 23.71
CA GLY A 192 3.78 22.73 24.51
C GLY A 192 2.55 21.99 25.08
N HIS A 193 1.46 21.82 24.32
CA HIS A 193 0.21 21.16 24.79
C HIS A 193 0.41 19.72 25.33
N TRP A 194 1.49 19.07 24.90
CA TRP A 194 1.88 17.77 25.42
C TRP A 194 2.62 17.85 26.76
N GLN A 195 3.28 18.98 27.07
CA GLN A 195 3.97 19.24 28.34
C GLN A 195 2.99 19.26 29.53
N ASP A 196 1.71 19.58 29.27
CA ASP A 196 0.63 19.54 30.26
C ASP A 196 0.19 18.13 30.67
N ILE A 197 0.63 17.07 29.97
CA ILE A 197 0.31 15.69 30.36
C ILE A 197 1.18 15.30 31.56
N ALA A 198 0.59 15.43 32.74
CA ALA A 198 1.15 14.90 33.98
C ALA A 198 0.54 13.54 34.32
N ILE A 199 1.39 12.53 34.44
CA ILE A 199 1.03 11.17 34.85
C ILE A 199 1.55 10.94 36.26
N ASP A 200 0.63 10.55 37.13
CA ASP A 200 0.93 9.97 38.43
C ASP A 200 0.78 8.44 38.30
N PHE A 201 1.90 7.73 38.32
CA PHE A 201 1.93 6.28 38.20
C PHE A 201 1.49 5.56 39.48
N SER A 202 1.55 6.24 40.63
CA SER A 202 1.04 5.68 41.90
C SER A 202 -0.49 5.62 41.93
N GLY A 203 -1.15 6.55 41.24
CA GLY A 203 -2.60 6.55 41.05
C GLY A 203 -3.12 5.51 40.04
N LEU A 204 -2.23 4.92 39.23
CA LEU A 204 -2.56 3.94 38.19
C LEU A 204 -2.31 2.48 38.63
N GLY A 205 -1.98 2.27 39.91
CA GLY A 205 -1.64 0.98 40.49
C GLY A 205 -0.26 1.01 41.14
N GLU A 206 0.49 -0.09 41.04
CA GLU A 206 1.87 -0.09 41.50
C GLU A 206 2.78 0.67 40.53
N ALA A 207 3.47 1.70 41.04
CA ALA A 207 4.46 2.45 40.27
C ALA A 207 5.53 1.52 39.67
N PRO A 208 5.82 1.61 38.36
CA PRO A 208 6.69 0.65 37.71
C PRO A 208 8.14 0.82 38.15
N SER A 209 8.81 -0.30 38.42
CA SER A 209 10.26 -0.30 38.65
C SER A 209 10.98 -0.06 37.32
N CYS A 210 11.92 0.88 37.30
CA CYS A 210 12.62 1.29 36.10
C CYS A 210 14.15 1.18 36.25
N ILE A 211 14.80 0.89 35.12
CA ILE A 211 16.26 0.80 35.02
C ILE A 211 16.73 1.90 34.05
N GLU A 212 17.82 2.58 34.40
CA GLU A 212 18.44 3.56 33.52
C GLU A 212 19.23 2.84 32.41
N GLY A 213 18.85 3.12 31.17
CA GLY A 213 19.33 2.40 29.99
C GLY A 213 20.65 2.93 29.42
N ASN A 214 21.15 4.08 29.89
CA ASN A 214 22.34 4.71 29.34
C ASN A 214 23.52 4.59 30.32
N GLN A 215 24.59 3.92 29.89
CA GLN A 215 25.82 3.71 30.69
C GLN A 215 26.93 4.72 30.35
N PHE A 216 26.72 5.54 29.32
CA PHE A 216 27.67 6.57 28.88
C PHE A 216 27.13 7.96 29.19
N CYS A 217 28.00 8.96 29.36
CA CYS A 217 27.67 10.36 29.64
C CYS A 217 26.91 11.03 28.49
N SER A 218 25.68 10.59 28.25
CA SER A 218 24.72 11.26 27.39
C SER A 218 23.83 12.13 28.27
N PRO A 219 23.56 13.37 27.85
CA PRO A 219 22.60 14.20 28.56
C PRO A 219 21.15 13.70 28.33
N LEU A 220 20.92 12.83 27.33
CA LEU A 220 19.66 12.11 27.13
C LEU A 220 19.56 10.92 28.09
N ARG A 221 18.62 11.02 29.03
CA ARG A 221 18.28 9.91 29.93
C ARG A 221 17.26 8.99 29.28
N VAL A 222 17.38 7.69 29.55
CA VAL A 222 16.44 6.69 29.04
C VAL A 222 16.09 5.75 30.18
N LEU A 223 14.80 5.60 30.47
CA LEU A 223 14.28 4.63 31.43
C LEU A 223 13.64 3.46 30.70
N LEU A 224 13.95 2.24 31.13
CA LEU A 224 13.33 1.01 30.68
C LEU A 224 12.53 0.39 31.82
N PHE A 225 11.26 0.06 31.57
CA PHE A 225 10.39 -0.55 32.56
C PHE A 225 9.26 -1.36 31.90
N ALA A 226 8.55 -2.16 32.70
CA ALA A 226 7.32 -2.81 32.27
C ALA A 226 6.13 -2.12 32.93
N MET A 227 5.08 -1.85 32.15
CA MET A 227 3.84 -1.23 32.60
C MET A 227 2.69 -2.24 32.47
N SER A 228 1.76 -2.26 33.42
CA SER A 228 0.57 -3.11 33.30
C SER A 228 -0.31 -2.64 32.14
N GLY A 229 -0.96 -3.60 31.46
CA GLY A 229 -1.92 -3.30 30.40
C GLY A 229 -3.06 -2.41 30.91
N LYS A 230 -3.45 -2.57 32.18
CA LYS A 230 -4.47 -1.74 32.84
C LYS A 230 -4.04 -0.28 32.97
N ALA A 231 -2.86 -0.02 33.55
CA ALA A 231 -2.35 1.35 33.69
C ALA A 231 -2.27 2.05 32.32
N LEU A 232 -1.84 1.32 31.29
CA LEU A 232 -1.76 1.84 29.94
C LEU A 232 -3.13 2.13 29.31
N ALA A 233 -4.11 1.25 29.53
CA ALA A 233 -5.49 1.44 29.09
C ALA A 233 -6.12 2.66 29.78
N ASP A 234 -5.94 2.80 31.09
CA ASP A 234 -6.44 3.90 31.91
C ASP A 234 -5.80 5.25 31.51
N MET A 235 -4.50 5.24 31.21
CA MET A 235 -3.80 6.42 30.66
C MET A 235 -4.39 6.85 29.32
N PHE A 236 -4.59 5.90 28.40
CA PHE A 236 -5.18 6.20 27.11
C PHE A 236 -6.66 6.60 27.24
N GLU A 237 -7.38 6.05 28.23
CA GLU A 237 -8.74 6.44 28.56
C GLU A 237 -8.82 7.92 28.93
N ARG A 238 -7.91 8.36 29.81
CA ARG A 238 -7.86 9.72 30.34
C ARG A 238 -7.40 10.75 29.31
N PHE A 239 -6.36 10.46 28.53
CA PHE A 239 -5.70 11.44 27.67
C PHE A 239 -6.02 11.30 26.18
N ARG A 240 -6.58 10.17 25.74
CA ARG A 240 -7.04 9.94 24.35
C ARG A 240 -5.97 10.27 23.31
N GLY A 241 -6.39 10.91 22.21
CA GLY A 241 -5.53 11.35 21.11
C GLY A 241 -4.37 12.21 21.58
N ARG A 242 -4.51 12.97 22.68
CA ARG A 242 -3.43 13.80 23.22
C ARG A 242 -2.20 12.98 23.62
N LEU A 243 -2.37 11.73 24.05
CA LEU A 243 -1.26 10.85 24.43
C LEU A 243 -0.46 10.34 23.20
N LEU A 244 -1.05 10.44 22.01
CA LEU A 244 -0.53 9.91 20.75
C LEU A 244 -0.26 11.01 19.70
N GLU A 245 -0.31 12.29 20.06
CA GLU A 245 -0.17 13.41 19.11
C GLU A 245 1.16 13.35 18.35
N MET A 246 2.24 12.97 19.04
CA MET A 246 3.57 12.80 18.43
C MET A 246 3.75 11.45 17.72
N ASN A 247 2.71 10.64 17.56
CA ASN A 247 2.76 9.37 16.84
C ASN A 247 2.45 9.57 15.35
N VAL A 248 3.48 9.66 14.51
CA VAL A 248 3.31 9.84 13.04
C VAL A 248 2.63 8.65 12.34
N ARG A 249 2.58 7.47 12.97
CA ARG A 249 1.75 6.35 12.50
C ARG A 249 0.33 6.56 13.02
N GLN A 250 -0.43 7.47 12.40
CA GLN A 250 -1.81 7.71 12.84
C GLN A 250 -2.62 6.40 12.78
N PHE A 251 -3.35 6.18 13.86
CA PHE A 251 -3.66 4.87 14.43
C PHE A 251 -4.99 4.24 13.92
N LEU A 252 -5.73 4.86 13.02
CA LEU A 252 -7.14 4.48 12.75
C LEU A 252 -7.37 3.41 11.66
N GLN A 253 -6.63 2.30 11.69
CA GLN A 253 -7.05 1.08 10.96
C GLN A 253 -7.26 -0.08 11.92
N THR A 254 -8.46 -0.20 12.48
CA THR A 254 -8.89 -1.28 13.38
C THR A 254 -8.86 -2.68 12.75
N ARG A 255 -8.50 -2.80 11.45
CA ARG A 255 -8.54 -4.04 10.66
C ARG A 255 -7.21 -4.52 10.08
N THR A 256 -6.06 -4.08 10.59
CA THR A 256 -4.77 -4.60 10.09
C THR A 256 -4.43 -6.00 10.66
N LYS A 257 -3.67 -6.81 9.92
CA LYS A 257 -3.18 -8.14 10.39
C LYS A 257 -2.39 -8.03 11.71
N VAL A 258 -1.68 -6.93 11.94
CA VAL A 258 -0.92 -6.67 13.18
C VAL A 258 -1.87 -6.57 14.37
N ASN A 259 -2.97 -5.84 14.24
CA ASN A 259 -3.99 -5.72 15.29
C ASN A 259 -4.63 -7.08 15.61
N LYS A 260 -4.78 -7.97 14.61
CA LYS A 260 -5.26 -9.35 14.84
C LYS A 260 -4.27 -10.16 15.68
N GLY A 261 -2.97 -10.03 15.43
CA GLY A 261 -1.93 -10.69 16.21
C GLY A 261 -1.91 -10.23 17.67
N ILE A 262 -1.89 -8.91 17.89
CA ILE A 262 -1.92 -8.33 19.25
C ILE A 262 -3.17 -8.78 19.99
N ARG A 263 -4.34 -8.68 19.35
CA ARG A 263 -5.62 -9.11 19.92
C ARG A 263 -5.64 -10.60 20.28
N LYS A 264 -5.11 -11.45 19.40
CA LYS A 264 -5.00 -12.89 19.67
C LYS A 264 -4.15 -13.16 20.91
N THR A 265 -3.04 -12.45 21.09
CA THR A 265 -2.22 -12.58 22.30
C THR A 265 -2.96 -12.13 23.55
N ILE A 266 -3.71 -11.01 23.49
CA ILE A 266 -4.55 -10.54 24.60
C ILE A 266 -5.58 -11.62 24.99
N GLU A 267 -6.25 -12.23 24.00
CA GLU A 267 -7.32 -13.20 24.21
C GLU A 267 -6.82 -14.58 24.67
N GLU A 268 -5.74 -15.08 24.07
CA GLU A 268 -5.31 -16.47 24.25
C GLU A 268 -4.12 -16.65 25.20
N ARG A 269 -3.21 -15.67 25.27
CA ARG A 269 -1.90 -15.76 25.96
C ARG A 269 -1.47 -14.42 26.60
N PRO A 270 -2.29 -13.79 27.46
CA PRO A 270 -2.00 -12.44 27.99
C PRO A 270 -0.71 -12.39 28.82
N GLU A 271 -0.33 -13.47 29.50
CA GLU A 271 0.93 -13.58 30.24
C GLU A 271 2.18 -13.56 29.36
N GLU A 272 2.06 -13.92 28.08
CA GLU A 272 3.16 -13.90 27.10
C GLU A 272 3.27 -12.55 26.38
N PHE A 273 2.39 -11.59 26.70
CA PHE A 273 2.27 -10.33 25.94
C PHE A 273 3.58 -9.55 25.86
N LEU A 274 4.31 -9.47 26.97
CA LEU A 274 5.60 -8.77 27.06
C LEU A 274 6.65 -9.35 26.10
N ALA A 275 6.58 -10.66 25.83
CA ALA A 275 7.53 -11.35 24.96
C ALA A 275 7.09 -11.38 23.49
N LEU A 276 5.78 -11.47 23.23
CA LEU A 276 5.24 -11.67 21.88
C LEU A 276 4.92 -10.37 21.14
N ASN A 277 4.72 -9.26 21.85
CA ASN A 277 4.33 -7.98 21.25
C ASN A 277 5.39 -6.91 21.45
N ASN A 278 5.48 -6.01 20.47
CA ASN A 278 6.32 -4.83 20.61
C ASN A 278 5.80 -3.92 21.72
N GLY A 279 6.73 -3.44 22.54
CA GLY A 279 6.47 -2.44 23.56
C GLY A 279 6.19 -1.04 22.99
N ILE A 280 6.30 -0.06 23.86
CA ILE A 280 6.01 1.35 23.59
C ILE A 280 7.31 2.15 23.70
N SER A 281 7.51 3.06 22.74
CA SER A 281 8.51 4.13 22.89
C SER A 281 7.78 5.42 23.22
N ALA A 282 8.23 6.08 24.28
CA ALA A 282 7.65 7.31 24.78
C ALA A 282 8.73 8.35 25.07
N VAL A 283 8.31 9.61 25.17
CA VAL A 283 9.12 10.74 25.61
C VAL A 283 8.44 11.44 26.79
N ALA A 284 9.22 12.08 27.66
CA ALA A 284 8.73 12.96 28.72
C ALA A 284 9.67 14.17 28.87
N VAL A 285 9.13 15.30 29.35
CA VAL A 285 9.95 16.48 29.70
C VAL A 285 10.69 16.22 31.00
N ASP A 286 10.00 15.69 32.00
CA ASP A 286 10.55 15.46 33.33
C ASP A 286 9.95 14.22 33.99
N VAL A 287 10.71 13.62 34.91
CA VAL A 287 10.32 12.40 35.62
C VAL A 287 10.80 12.42 37.08
N VAL A 288 9.95 11.92 37.96
CA VAL A 288 10.30 11.70 39.38
C VAL A 288 10.49 10.20 39.59
N VAL A 289 11.69 9.80 40.00
CA VAL A 289 12.04 8.42 40.31
C VAL A 289 12.45 8.30 41.77
N GLU A 290 11.75 7.46 42.52
CA GLU A 290 12.00 7.21 43.95
C GLU A 290 12.29 5.74 44.19
N ALA A 291 13.41 5.43 44.84
CA ALA A 291 13.84 4.05 45.12
C ALA A 291 13.78 3.11 43.90
N GLY A 292 14.06 3.64 42.70
CA GLY A 292 14.03 2.90 41.44
C GLY A 292 12.63 2.71 40.83
N LYS A 293 11.59 3.33 41.39
CA LYS A 293 10.23 3.34 40.83
C LYS A 293 9.92 4.69 40.18
N LEU A 294 9.31 4.66 39.00
CA LEU A 294 8.85 5.87 38.31
C LEU A 294 7.53 6.32 38.94
N MET A 295 7.57 7.42 39.69
CA MET A 295 6.41 7.94 40.41
C MET A 295 5.58 8.85 39.51
N ASN A 296 6.23 9.85 38.90
CA ASN A 296 5.56 10.82 38.04
C ASN A 296 6.31 11.03 36.72
N ALA A 297 5.58 11.38 35.67
CA ALA A 297 6.14 11.91 34.43
C ALA A 297 5.33 13.12 33.94
N THR A 298 6.02 14.18 33.56
CA THR A 298 5.45 15.40 32.97
C THR A 298 5.79 15.45 31.49
N GLY A 299 4.84 15.85 30.66
CA GLY A 299 5.03 15.87 29.23
C GLY A 299 5.04 14.50 28.56
N PHE A 300 4.36 13.51 29.13
CA PHE A 300 4.47 12.13 28.64
C PHE A 300 3.74 11.93 27.32
N GLN A 301 4.43 11.38 26.32
CA GLN A 301 3.93 11.18 24.96
C GLN A 301 4.39 9.87 24.35
N ILE A 302 3.48 9.14 23.70
CA ILE A 302 3.79 7.87 23.04
C ILE A 302 4.11 8.11 21.56
N VAL A 303 5.39 8.02 21.23
CA VAL A 303 5.90 8.26 19.87
C VAL A 303 5.89 7.02 18.98
N ASN A 304 5.81 5.81 19.57
CA ASN A 304 5.61 4.55 18.85
C ASN A 304 4.90 3.53 19.74
N GLY A 305 4.05 2.68 19.14
CA GLY A 305 3.27 1.67 19.87
C GLY A 305 1.77 1.98 19.99
N GLY A 306 1.24 2.95 19.22
CA GLY A 306 -0.19 3.30 19.25
C GLY A 306 -1.12 2.11 18.98
N GLN A 307 -0.73 1.16 18.11
CA GLN A 307 -1.47 -0.08 17.88
C GLN A 307 -1.55 -0.98 19.12
N THR A 308 -0.46 -1.07 19.90
CA THR A 308 -0.39 -1.82 21.16
C THR A 308 -1.34 -1.20 22.19
N VAL A 309 -1.19 0.11 22.43
CA VAL A 309 -2.00 0.87 23.41
C VAL A 309 -3.49 0.70 23.12
N ALA A 310 -3.88 0.92 21.88
CA ALA A 310 -5.28 0.90 21.53
C ALA A 310 -5.89 -0.49 21.43
N SER A 311 -5.11 -1.52 21.08
CA SER A 311 -5.61 -2.91 21.13
C SER A 311 -5.90 -3.32 22.57
N ILE A 312 -5.05 -2.90 23.52
CA ILE A 312 -5.25 -3.11 24.95
C ILE A 312 -6.46 -2.29 25.45
N HIS A 313 -6.56 -1.02 25.07
CA HIS A 313 -7.71 -0.17 25.42
C HIS A 313 -9.03 -0.73 24.88
N ALA A 314 -9.08 -1.13 23.61
CA ALA A 314 -10.27 -1.72 23.01
C ALA A 314 -10.65 -3.05 23.68
N ALA A 315 -9.67 -3.87 24.09
CA ALA A 315 -9.93 -5.09 24.85
C ALA A 315 -10.55 -4.77 26.23
N ALA A 316 -10.03 -3.74 26.92
CA ALA A 316 -10.51 -3.33 28.23
C ALA A 316 -11.90 -2.68 28.19
N TYR A 317 -12.08 -1.64 27.38
CA TYR A 317 -13.28 -0.80 27.38
C TYR A 317 -14.30 -1.14 26.29
N GLY A 318 -13.84 -1.72 25.17
CA GLY A 318 -14.73 -2.13 24.08
C GLY A 318 -15.20 -3.58 24.16
N GLY A 319 -14.41 -4.46 24.79
CA GLY A 319 -14.67 -5.91 24.86
C GLY A 319 -14.86 -6.48 26.26
N GLY A 320 -14.53 -5.74 27.33
CA GLY A 320 -14.63 -6.20 28.71
C GLY A 320 -13.70 -7.38 29.04
N MET A 321 -12.58 -7.53 28.32
CA MET A 321 -11.63 -8.63 28.52
C MET A 321 -10.76 -8.41 29.77
N ASP A 322 -10.34 -9.51 30.40
CA ASP A 322 -9.37 -9.46 31.51
C ASP A 322 -7.96 -9.14 30.98
N ILE A 323 -7.53 -7.90 31.17
CA ILE A 323 -6.19 -7.42 30.80
C ILE A 323 -5.21 -7.36 32.00
N SER A 324 -5.58 -7.92 33.16
CA SER A 324 -4.79 -7.82 34.39
C SER A 324 -3.42 -8.50 34.31
N ARG A 325 -3.27 -9.49 33.41
CA ARG A 325 -2.04 -10.28 33.21
C ARG A 325 -1.12 -9.73 32.13
N ILE A 326 -1.49 -8.62 31.51
CA ILE A 326 -0.70 -8.01 30.43
C ILE A 326 0.36 -7.10 31.03
N MET A 327 1.61 -7.30 30.60
CA MET A 327 2.73 -6.40 30.86
C MET A 327 3.30 -5.90 29.53
N VAL A 328 3.60 -4.61 29.43
CA VAL A 328 4.09 -3.95 28.21
C VAL A 328 5.44 -3.31 28.50
N GLN A 329 6.45 -3.60 27.68
CA GLN A 329 7.75 -2.93 27.78
C GLN A 329 7.58 -1.46 27.38
N VAL A 330 8.15 -0.54 28.17
CA VAL A 330 8.20 0.89 27.87
C VAL A 330 9.65 1.35 27.85
N LYS A 331 10.01 2.07 26.79
CA LYS A 331 11.25 2.84 26.67
C LYS A 331 10.90 4.31 26.72
N LEU A 332 11.22 4.97 27.83
CA LEU A 332 10.94 6.38 28.07
C LEU A 332 12.22 7.20 27.91
N SER A 333 12.26 8.07 26.90
CA SER A 333 13.37 9.00 26.66
C SER A 333 13.08 10.35 27.32
N ILE A 334 14.01 10.84 28.12
CA ILE A 334 13.93 12.16 28.78
C ILE A 334 15.08 13.03 28.25
N PRO A 335 14.86 13.83 27.20
CA PRO A 335 15.87 14.75 26.68
C PRO A 335 16.12 15.91 27.66
N PRO A 336 17.32 16.52 27.64
CA PRO A 336 17.59 17.78 28.33
C PRO A 336 16.60 18.86 27.91
N ILE A 337 16.24 19.75 28.85
CA ILE A 337 15.23 20.78 28.64
C ILE A 337 15.57 21.72 27.46
N ASP A 338 16.85 22.00 27.24
CA ASP A 338 17.40 22.82 26.16
C ASP A 338 17.49 22.10 24.81
N GLN A 339 17.27 20.78 24.77
CA GLN A 339 17.37 19.96 23.56
C GLN A 339 16.06 19.26 23.19
N VAL A 340 14.98 19.52 23.93
CA VAL A 340 13.66 18.92 23.70
C VAL A 340 13.22 19.07 22.26
N GLU A 341 13.23 20.30 21.73
CA GLU A 341 12.76 20.62 20.37
C GLU A 341 13.58 19.93 19.27
N ALA A 342 14.87 19.70 19.51
CA ALA A 342 15.76 19.06 18.54
C ALA A 342 15.72 17.52 18.62
N LEU A 343 15.61 16.95 19.82
CA LEU A 343 15.72 15.51 20.05
C LEU A 343 14.38 14.79 19.89
N VAL A 344 13.27 15.38 20.34
CA VAL A 344 11.96 14.74 20.30
C VAL A 344 11.55 14.37 18.86
N PRO A 345 11.63 15.27 17.84
CA PRO A 345 11.31 14.91 16.46
C PRO A 345 12.19 13.78 15.91
N ARG A 346 13.49 13.78 16.25
CA ARG A 346 14.43 12.73 15.84
C ARG A 346 14.10 11.39 16.48
N ILE A 347 13.76 11.38 17.77
CA ILE A 347 13.33 10.18 18.50
C ILE A 347 12.05 9.63 17.84
N THR A 348 11.07 10.49 17.57
CA THR A 348 9.82 10.13 16.88
C THR A 348 10.10 9.55 15.50
N GLN A 349 10.93 10.19 14.68
CA GLN A 349 11.31 9.72 13.36
C GLN A 349 11.95 8.32 13.44
N CYS A 350 12.99 8.16 14.27
CA CYS A 350 13.73 6.91 14.40
C CYS A 350 12.87 5.77 14.98
N ALA A 351 11.95 6.06 15.89
CA ALA A 351 11.03 5.06 16.43
C ALA A 351 10.05 4.54 15.36
N ASN A 352 9.73 5.35 14.35
CA ASN A 352 8.75 5.01 13.32
C ASN A 352 9.33 4.47 12.01
N THR A 353 10.64 4.60 11.78
CA THR A 353 11.32 4.13 10.55
C THR A 353 11.76 2.67 10.59
N GLN A 354 11.40 1.90 11.63
CA GLN A 354 11.66 0.45 11.63
C GLN A 354 10.90 -0.24 10.48
N ASN A 355 11.65 -0.95 9.64
CA ASN A 355 11.13 -1.66 8.47
C ASN A 355 10.14 -2.76 8.87
N LYS A 356 9.02 -2.83 8.16
CA LYS A 356 8.05 -3.92 8.32
C LYS A 356 8.67 -5.24 7.84
N ILE A 357 8.68 -6.25 8.71
CA ILE A 357 9.01 -7.63 8.35
C ILE A 357 7.85 -8.17 7.49
N SER A 358 8.19 -8.76 6.34
CA SER A 358 7.25 -9.31 5.37
C SER A 358 6.94 -10.79 5.64
N GLU A 359 5.82 -11.33 5.13
CA GLU A 359 5.51 -12.78 5.26
C GLU A 359 6.59 -13.64 4.60
N SER A 360 7.15 -13.15 3.49
CA SER A 360 8.33 -13.76 2.87
C SER A 360 9.53 -13.86 3.82
N ASP A 361 9.71 -12.97 4.79
CA ASP A 361 10.82 -13.07 5.74
C ASP A 361 10.62 -14.22 6.76
N PHE A 362 9.38 -14.52 7.13
CA PHE A 362 9.05 -15.67 8.01
C PHE A 362 9.22 -17.03 7.31
N SER A 363 9.04 -17.07 5.98
CA SER A 363 9.23 -18.29 5.18
C SER A 363 10.69 -18.69 4.95
N THR A 364 11.66 -17.91 5.45
CA THR A 364 13.11 -18.16 5.27
C THR A 364 13.56 -19.52 5.79
N ASN A 365 12.86 -20.11 6.75
CA ASN A 365 13.24 -21.39 7.38
C ASN A 365 12.62 -22.63 6.72
N ILE A 366 11.82 -22.47 5.67
CA ILE A 366 11.27 -23.61 4.91
C ILE A 366 12.41 -24.32 4.15
N ASP A 367 12.49 -25.65 4.25
CA ASP A 367 13.60 -26.43 3.71
C ASP A 367 13.76 -26.30 2.19
N PHE A 368 12.64 -26.16 1.46
CA PHE A 368 12.64 -25.87 0.03
C PHE A 368 13.58 -24.69 -0.32
N PHE A 369 13.51 -23.58 0.41
CA PHE A 369 14.36 -22.41 0.13
C PHE A 369 15.79 -22.57 0.63
N LYS A 370 16.03 -23.36 1.69
CA LYS A 370 17.40 -23.66 2.14
C LYS A 370 18.15 -24.47 1.09
N ILE A 371 17.47 -25.49 0.53
CA ILE A 371 18.06 -26.34 -0.50
C ILE A 371 18.33 -25.51 -1.76
N MET A 372 17.40 -24.64 -2.18
CA MET A 372 17.66 -23.71 -3.28
C MET A 372 18.88 -22.83 -3.03
N GLU A 373 19.06 -22.30 -1.82
CA GLU A 373 20.24 -21.51 -1.46
C GLU A 373 21.53 -22.30 -1.62
N THR A 374 21.57 -23.55 -1.14
CA THR A 374 22.73 -24.43 -1.34
C THR A 374 22.98 -24.69 -2.83
N VAL A 375 21.95 -25.05 -3.59
CA VAL A 375 22.11 -25.36 -5.02
C VAL A 375 22.60 -24.13 -5.81
N PHE A 376 22.01 -22.94 -5.62
CA PHE A 376 22.38 -21.76 -6.38
C PHE A 376 23.69 -21.12 -5.94
N ASN A 377 23.91 -21.02 -4.62
CA ASN A 377 25.01 -20.21 -4.09
C ASN A 377 26.28 -21.03 -3.83
N ASP A 378 26.16 -22.37 -3.66
CA ASP A 378 27.29 -23.26 -3.39
C ASP A 378 27.52 -24.25 -4.56
N ASP A 379 26.52 -25.05 -4.95
CA ASP A 379 26.71 -26.13 -5.93
C ASP A 379 26.90 -25.59 -7.35
N PHE A 380 26.00 -24.73 -7.81
CA PHE A 380 26.04 -24.15 -9.17
C PHE A 380 27.19 -23.19 -9.35
N ALA A 381 27.68 -22.57 -8.27
CA ALA A 381 28.84 -21.68 -8.28
C ALA A 381 30.10 -22.32 -8.89
N SER A 382 30.12 -23.65 -9.01
CA SER A 382 31.21 -24.43 -9.61
C SER A 382 31.11 -24.65 -11.13
N LEU A 383 30.05 -24.18 -11.80
CA LEU A 383 29.83 -24.34 -13.26
C LEU A 383 30.46 -23.22 -14.11
N ASP A 384 30.77 -23.48 -15.40
CA ASP A 384 31.57 -22.60 -16.30
C ASP A 384 30.80 -21.40 -16.94
N TRP A 385 29.76 -20.85 -16.31
CA TRP A 385 28.94 -19.76 -16.87
C TRP A 385 28.50 -18.75 -15.79
N GLU A 386 27.97 -17.57 -16.19
CA GLU A 386 27.58 -16.51 -15.25
C GLU A 386 26.48 -16.97 -14.27
N HIS A 387 26.82 -17.08 -12.99
CA HIS A 387 25.95 -17.67 -11.97
C HIS A 387 24.83 -16.73 -11.54
N ALA A 388 23.69 -17.32 -11.22
CA ALA A 388 22.61 -16.62 -10.57
C ALA A 388 22.74 -16.75 -9.05
N TYR A 389 22.45 -15.67 -8.32
CA TYR A 389 22.52 -15.66 -6.86
C TYR A 389 21.12 -15.62 -6.27
N PHE A 390 20.80 -16.60 -5.43
CA PHE A 390 19.50 -16.68 -4.78
C PHE A 390 19.54 -16.01 -3.40
N GLU A 391 18.72 -14.98 -3.21
CA GLU A 391 18.51 -14.32 -1.93
C GLU A 391 17.39 -15.02 -1.14
N ARG A 392 17.78 -15.89 -0.19
CA ARG A 392 16.83 -16.44 0.78
C ARG A 392 16.42 -15.37 1.79
N TYR A 393 17.35 -14.54 2.21
CA TYR A 393 17.12 -13.34 3.00
C TYR A 393 17.23 -12.10 2.11
N ARG A 394 16.33 -11.14 2.31
CA ARG A 394 16.37 -9.89 1.54
C ARG A 394 17.68 -9.15 1.77
N GLY A 395 18.38 -8.78 0.70
CA GLY A 395 19.64 -8.04 0.79
C GLY A 395 20.84 -8.87 1.23
N GLN A 396 20.73 -10.20 1.20
CA GLN A 396 21.81 -11.13 1.50
C GLN A 396 23.03 -10.91 0.59
N TYR A 397 22.81 -10.67 -0.71
CA TYR A 397 23.87 -10.38 -1.67
C TYR A 397 24.61 -9.09 -1.30
N PHE A 398 23.85 -8.02 -0.99
CA PHE A 398 24.43 -6.73 -0.59
C PHE A 398 25.27 -6.84 0.68
N THR A 399 24.76 -7.57 1.68
CA THR A 399 25.50 -7.85 2.92
C THR A 399 26.80 -8.61 2.64
N LYS A 400 26.75 -9.63 1.76
CA LYS A 400 27.93 -10.42 1.37
C LYS A 400 28.99 -9.54 0.72
N ILE A 401 28.64 -8.74 -0.30
CA ILE A 401 29.63 -7.90 -1.01
C ILE A 401 30.26 -6.83 -0.11
N ASN A 402 29.52 -6.29 0.85
CA ASN A 402 30.04 -5.27 1.77
C ASN A 402 30.99 -5.86 2.81
N GLY A 403 30.79 -7.12 3.19
CA GLY A 403 31.70 -7.86 4.07
C GLY A 403 32.99 -8.32 3.39
N LEU A 404 33.10 -8.26 2.06
CA LEU A 404 34.28 -8.70 1.31
C LEU A 404 35.28 -7.54 1.10
N ALA A 405 36.57 -7.88 1.12
CA ALA A 405 37.66 -7.00 0.69
C ALA A 405 37.55 -6.67 -0.81
N ALA A 406 38.15 -5.56 -1.27
CA ALA A 406 37.96 -5.04 -2.64
C ALA A 406 38.20 -6.08 -3.75
N GLY A 407 39.30 -6.84 -3.69
CA GLY A 407 39.60 -7.88 -4.69
C GLY A 407 38.61 -9.06 -4.66
N ALA A 408 38.26 -9.54 -3.46
CA ALA A 408 37.27 -10.60 -3.30
C ALA A 408 35.86 -10.17 -3.71
N ARG A 409 35.52 -8.89 -3.49
CA ARG A 409 34.26 -8.28 -3.94
C ARG A 409 34.17 -8.27 -5.47
N GLN A 410 35.25 -7.88 -6.16
CA GLN A 410 35.28 -7.88 -7.62
C GLN A 410 35.14 -9.30 -8.18
N ALA A 411 35.86 -10.27 -7.62
CA ALA A 411 35.75 -11.69 -8.01
C ALA A 411 34.32 -12.23 -7.78
N PHE A 412 33.73 -11.92 -6.62
CA PHE A 412 32.36 -12.34 -6.30
C PHE A 412 31.32 -11.71 -7.23
N GLN A 413 31.46 -10.42 -7.57
CA GLN A 413 30.56 -9.75 -8.50
C GLN A 413 30.72 -10.21 -9.95
N ALA A 414 31.90 -10.70 -10.33
CA ALA A 414 32.13 -11.32 -11.63
C ALA A 414 31.48 -12.71 -11.72
N MET A 415 31.55 -13.49 -10.64
CA MET A 415 30.89 -14.80 -10.53
C MET A 415 29.36 -14.66 -10.46
N PHE A 416 28.87 -13.75 -9.61
CA PHE A 416 27.45 -13.51 -9.39
C PHE A 416 27.09 -12.07 -9.80
N PRO A 417 26.83 -11.81 -11.09
CA PRO A 417 26.47 -10.48 -11.57
C PRO A 417 25.14 -10.01 -10.95
N LYS A 418 25.07 -8.71 -10.61
CA LYS A 418 23.87 -8.09 -10.00
C LYS A 418 22.59 -8.32 -10.80
N GLY A 419 22.68 -8.43 -12.13
CA GLY A 419 21.54 -8.68 -13.01
C GLY A 419 20.96 -10.09 -12.89
N ARG A 420 21.69 -11.04 -12.31
CA ARG A 420 21.26 -12.43 -12.06
C ARG A 420 21.00 -12.73 -10.59
N VAL A 421 20.80 -11.69 -9.77
CA VAL A 421 20.34 -11.84 -8.39
C VAL A 421 18.82 -11.91 -8.37
N PHE A 422 18.26 -12.89 -7.67
CA PHE A 422 16.81 -13.05 -7.55
C PHE A 422 16.37 -13.55 -6.17
N ASP A 423 15.13 -13.24 -5.80
CA ASP A 423 14.55 -13.56 -4.49
C ASP A 423 13.38 -14.56 -4.56
N LYS A 424 12.87 -14.94 -3.38
CA LYS A 424 11.72 -15.82 -3.22
C LYS A 424 10.43 -15.33 -3.89
N ILE A 425 10.24 -14.01 -3.99
CA ILE A 425 9.06 -13.43 -4.64
C ILE A 425 9.15 -13.60 -6.15
N GLN A 426 10.34 -13.41 -6.73
CA GLN A 426 10.60 -13.68 -8.14
C GLN A 426 10.38 -15.15 -8.47
N VAL A 427 10.86 -16.07 -7.62
CA VAL A 427 10.62 -17.51 -7.75
C VAL A 427 9.12 -17.81 -7.78
N ALA A 428 8.36 -17.33 -6.79
CA ALA A 428 6.92 -17.57 -6.75
C ALA A 428 6.20 -17.01 -7.99
N ARG A 429 6.60 -15.84 -8.49
CA ARG A 429 5.97 -15.22 -9.66
C ARG A 429 6.28 -15.95 -10.95
N CYS A 430 7.54 -16.34 -11.19
CA CYS A 430 7.90 -17.05 -12.41
C CYS A 430 7.28 -18.46 -12.43
N VAL A 431 7.30 -19.18 -11.30
CA VAL A 431 6.67 -20.51 -11.21
C VAL A 431 5.15 -20.41 -11.40
N ASN A 432 4.47 -19.45 -10.75
CA ASN A 432 3.04 -19.23 -10.97
C ASN A 432 2.73 -18.87 -12.44
N ALA A 433 3.52 -18.03 -13.09
CA ALA A 433 3.33 -17.71 -14.50
C ALA A 433 3.50 -18.95 -15.39
N TRP A 434 4.60 -19.69 -15.21
CA TRP A 434 4.91 -20.87 -16.03
C TRP A 434 3.92 -22.02 -15.84
N THR A 435 3.41 -22.21 -14.62
CA THR A 435 2.40 -23.24 -14.30
C THR A 435 0.98 -22.83 -14.67
N GLU A 436 0.83 -21.98 -15.69
CA GLU A 436 -0.44 -21.51 -16.26
C GLU A 436 -1.34 -20.81 -15.21
N GLN A 437 -0.74 -20.14 -14.23
CA GLN A 437 -1.43 -19.38 -13.17
C GLN A 437 -1.04 -17.88 -13.17
N PRO A 438 -1.15 -17.17 -14.31
CA PRO A 438 -0.73 -15.78 -14.40
C PRO A 438 -1.52 -14.85 -13.46
N TRP A 439 -2.75 -15.24 -13.10
CA TRP A 439 -3.55 -14.47 -12.14
C TRP A 439 -2.97 -14.49 -10.72
N LYS A 440 -2.29 -15.56 -10.30
CA LYS A 440 -1.54 -15.63 -9.04
C LYS A 440 -0.27 -14.79 -9.11
N ALA A 441 0.46 -14.87 -10.23
CA ALA A 441 1.66 -14.05 -10.46
C ALA A 441 1.36 -12.53 -10.46
N CYS A 442 0.17 -12.15 -10.95
CA CYS A 442 -0.33 -10.76 -10.95
C CYS A 442 -0.84 -10.27 -9.58
N MET A 443 -0.97 -11.15 -8.57
CA MET A 443 -1.37 -10.71 -7.23
C MET A 443 -0.26 -9.88 -6.57
N GLY A 444 -0.64 -9.16 -5.51
CA GLY A 444 0.34 -8.48 -4.65
C GLY A 444 1.39 -9.47 -4.15
N ALA A 445 2.66 -9.05 -4.11
CA ALA A 445 3.82 -9.92 -3.89
C ALA A 445 3.65 -10.92 -2.73
N GLN A 446 3.19 -10.44 -1.58
CA GLN A 446 2.98 -11.28 -0.39
C GLN A 446 1.86 -12.31 -0.56
N LYS A 447 0.72 -11.92 -1.16
CA LYS A 447 -0.41 -12.83 -1.38
C LYS A 447 -0.09 -13.90 -2.41
N GLY A 448 0.54 -13.54 -3.51
CA GLY A 448 0.98 -14.49 -4.54
C GLY A 448 2.03 -15.45 -4.00
N PHE A 449 2.95 -14.95 -3.15
CA PHE A 449 3.96 -15.76 -2.48
C PHE A 449 3.35 -16.76 -1.49
N ALA A 450 2.41 -16.34 -0.64
CA ALA A 450 1.73 -17.25 0.28
C ALA A 450 1.05 -18.42 -0.44
N LEU A 451 0.32 -18.14 -1.53
CA LEU A 451 -0.31 -19.17 -2.35
C LEU A 451 0.70 -20.11 -3.04
N PHE A 452 1.91 -19.63 -3.32
CA PHE A 452 2.99 -20.47 -3.85
C PHE A 452 3.53 -21.38 -2.75
N VAL A 453 3.82 -20.85 -1.56
CA VAL A 453 4.27 -21.64 -0.41
C VAL A 453 3.26 -22.75 -0.10
N ASP A 454 1.96 -22.44 -0.07
CA ASP A 454 0.88 -23.42 0.14
C ASP A 454 0.83 -24.51 -0.96
N SER A 455 1.41 -24.24 -2.13
CA SER A 455 1.46 -25.19 -3.26
C SER A 455 2.73 -26.05 -3.28
N ILE A 456 3.71 -25.76 -2.42
CA ILE A 456 4.90 -26.60 -2.28
C ILE A 456 4.45 -27.90 -1.60
N GLU A 457 4.56 -29.02 -2.32
CA GLU A 457 4.26 -30.34 -1.77
C GLU A 457 5.24 -30.68 -0.64
N ASP A 458 4.72 -31.20 0.47
CA ASP A 458 5.54 -31.61 1.61
C ASP A 458 6.63 -32.61 1.18
N GLY A 459 7.88 -32.32 1.55
CA GLY A 459 9.03 -33.15 1.20
C GLY A 459 9.54 -33.01 -0.23
N LYS A 460 8.97 -32.12 -1.06
CA LYS A 460 9.51 -31.82 -2.38
C LYS A 460 10.84 -31.09 -2.27
N ILE A 461 11.89 -31.71 -2.76
CA ILE A 461 13.25 -31.18 -2.75
C ILE A 461 13.54 -30.59 -4.13
N PRO A 462 13.89 -29.28 -4.23
CA PRO A 462 14.33 -28.70 -5.47
C PRO A 462 15.73 -29.21 -5.79
N ASP A 463 15.81 -30.24 -6.62
CA ASP A 463 17.08 -30.78 -7.14
C ASP A 463 17.71 -29.83 -8.19
N GLU A 464 18.91 -30.18 -8.66
CA GLU A 464 19.62 -29.43 -9.70
C GLU A 464 18.78 -29.21 -10.96
N THR A 465 18.02 -30.23 -11.39
CA THR A 465 17.17 -30.13 -12.58
C THR A 465 16.06 -29.11 -12.38
N TYR A 466 15.41 -29.12 -11.21
CA TYR A 466 14.42 -28.11 -10.85
C TYR A 466 15.03 -26.69 -10.87
N CYS A 467 16.21 -26.52 -10.30
CA CYS A 467 16.91 -25.23 -10.26
C CYS A 467 17.30 -24.73 -11.66
N LEU A 468 17.77 -25.60 -12.57
CA LEU A 468 18.04 -25.24 -13.96
C LEU A 468 16.75 -24.81 -14.69
N ARG A 469 15.65 -25.55 -14.50
CA ARG A 469 14.35 -25.17 -15.07
C ARG A 469 13.86 -23.83 -14.55
N LEU A 470 14.06 -23.57 -13.25
CA LEU A 470 13.70 -22.30 -12.61
C LEU A 470 14.48 -21.13 -13.22
N LEU A 471 15.77 -21.30 -13.51
CA LEU A 471 16.55 -20.29 -14.23
C LEU A 471 16.01 -20.05 -15.63
N GLY A 472 15.69 -21.11 -16.38
CA GLY A 472 15.03 -20.95 -17.68
C GLY A 472 13.72 -20.16 -17.60
N MET A 473 12.91 -20.39 -16.55
CA MET A 473 11.70 -19.59 -16.32
C MET A 473 12.02 -18.12 -16.02
N LEU A 474 13.05 -17.86 -15.20
CA LEU A 474 13.49 -16.49 -14.88
C LEU A 474 14.01 -15.76 -16.14
N ASP A 475 14.80 -16.44 -16.97
CA ASP A 475 15.33 -15.91 -18.22
C ASP A 475 14.20 -15.61 -19.23
N LEU A 476 13.18 -16.47 -19.32
CA LEU A 476 11.98 -16.21 -20.12
C LEU A 476 11.19 -14.99 -19.62
N VAL A 477 11.00 -14.86 -18.30
CA VAL A 477 10.34 -13.68 -17.70
C VAL A 477 11.16 -12.42 -17.98
N ALA A 478 12.48 -12.47 -17.88
CA ALA A 478 13.37 -11.35 -18.16
C ALA A 478 13.31 -10.95 -19.66
N ALA A 479 13.33 -11.92 -20.57
CA ALA A 479 13.21 -11.68 -22.00
C ALA A 479 11.85 -11.06 -22.37
N ALA A 480 10.74 -11.62 -21.86
CA ALA A 480 9.41 -11.06 -22.06
C ALA A 480 9.31 -9.64 -21.49
N LYS A 481 9.88 -9.40 -20.30
CA LYS A 481 9.91 -8.08 -19.68
C LYS A 481 10.68 -7.07 -20.52
N SER A 482 11.87 -7.42 -20.99
CA SER A 482 12.69 -6.55 -21.86
C SER A 482 11.93 -6.14 -23.12
N ILE A 483 11.24 -7.09 -23.77
CA ILE A 483 10.44 -6.83 -24.96
C ILE A 483 9.26 -5.90 -24.67
N VAL A 484 8.50 -6.18 -23.60
CA VAL A 484 7.32 -5.37 -23.24
C VAL A 484 7.72 -3.97 -22.77
N ASP A 485 8.83 -3.82 -22.04
CA ASP A 485 9.36 -2.51 -21.65
C ASP A 485 9.86 -1.71 -22.87
N GLY A 486 10.40 -2.38 -23.90
CA GLY A 486 10.73 -1.78 -25.18
C GLY A 486 9.51 -1.29 -25.99
N MET A 487 8.29 -1.70 -25.60
CA MET A 487 7.02 -1.26 -26.18
C MET A 487 6.32 -0.21 -25.30
N ALA A 488 7.06 0.60 -24.54
CA ALA A 488 6.50 1.53 -23.57
C ALA A 488 5.43 2.49 -24.15
N ASP A 489 5.59 2.95 -25.39
CA ASP A 489 4.63 3.83 -26.06
C ASP A 489 3.29 3.13 -26.33
N ALA A 490 3.34 1.86 -26.73
CA ALA A 490 2.15 1.06 -27.02
C ALA A 490 1.55 0.40 -25.76
N ILE A 491 2.37 0.13 -24.74
CA ILE A 491 1.98 -0.47 -23.45
C ILE A 491 2.46 0.45 -22.30
N PRO A 492 1.79 1.59 -22.10
CA PRO A 492 2.24 2.61 -21.13
C PRO A 492 2.07 2.16 -19.67
N ALA A 493 1.13 1.25 -19.39
CA ALA A 493 0.82 0.75 -18.05
C ALA A 493 0.53 -0.75 -18.04
N TYR A 494 0.61 -1.35 -16.86
CA TYR A 494 0.37 -2.78 -16.58
C TYR A 494 1.30 -3.76 -17.31
N ARG A 495 2.50 -3.29 -17.71
CA ARG A 495 3.51 -4.10 -18.43
C ARG A 495 3.84 -5.41 -17.73
N GLN A 496 4.03 -5.38 -16.41
CA GLN A 496 4.34 -6.59 -15.64
C GLN A 496 3.21 -7.65 -15.72
N ASN A 497 1.95 -7.23 -15.75
CA ASN A 497 0.83 -8.15 -15.90
C ASN A 497 0.86 -8.81 -17.29
N VAL A 498 1.10 -8.03 -18.34
CA VAL A 498 1.25 -8.55 -19.71
C VAL A 498 2.37 -9.59 -19.79
N VAL A 499 3.52 -9.31 -19.17
CA VAL A 499 4.66 -10.26 -19.11
C VAL A 499 4.25 -11.60 -18.54
N PHE A 500 3.57 -11.63 -17.39
CA PHE A 500 3.16 -12.90 -16.77
C PHE A 500 2.13 -13.67 -17.61
N TYR A 501 1.20 -12.96 -18.25
CA TYR A 501 0.24 -13.58 -19.16
C TYR A 501 0.93 -14.13 -20.43
N LEU A 502 1.93 -13.44 -20.97
CA LEU A 502 2.71 -13.92 -22.13
C LEU A 502 3.49 -15.19 -21.80
N VAL A 503 4.17 -15.23 -20.65
CA VAL A 503 4.93 -16.40 -20.21
C VAL A 503 4.00 -17.59 -19.97
N ALA A 504 2.85 -17.36 -19.31
CA ALA A 504 1.84 -18.39 -19.14
C ALA A 504 1.30 -18.91 -20.47
N LEU A 505 1.05 -18.01 -21.42
CA LEU A 505 0.56 -18.37 -22.76
C LEU A 505 1.60 -19.19 -23.52
N LEU A 506 2.88 -18.81 -23.47
CA LEU A 506 3.95 -19.59 -24.06
C LEU A 506 4.01 -21.00 -23.45
N ALA A 507 3.92 -21.11 -22.12
CA ALA A 507 3.91 -22.41 -21.43
C ALA A 507 2.73 -23.29 -21.88
N ASN A 508 1.52 -22.72 -21.93
CA ASN A 508 0.31 -23.41 -22.39
C ASN A 508 0.42 -23.93 -23.83
N ARG A 509 1.07 -23.16 -24.72
CA ARG A 509 1.20 -23.52 -26.14
C ARG A 509 2.33 -24.48 -26.43
N THR A 510 3.43 -24.41 -25.68
CA THR A 510 4.61 -25.23 -25.95
C THR A 510 4.62 -26.54 -25.16
N GLN A 511 4.14 -26.54 -23.90
CA GLN A 511 4.08 -27.66 -22.92
C GLN A 511 5.38 -28.47 -22.69
N ASN A 512 6.37 -28.40 -23.59
CA ASN A 512 7.57 -29.23 -23.62
C ASN A 512 8.83 -28.41 -23.98
N LEU A 513 8.84 -27.10 -23.70
CA LEU A 513 10.05 -26.30 -23.85
C LEU A 513 11.09 -26.77 -22.82
N ASP A 514 12.30 -27.09 -23.28
CA ASP A 514 13.41 -27.49 -22.40
C ASP A 514 13.97 -26.27 -21.65
N LEU A 515 13.36 -25.98 -20.50
CA LEU A 515 13.77 -24.89 -19.63
C LEU A 515 15.18 -25.10 -19.06
N ALA A 516 15.62 -26.34 -18.85
CA ALA A 516 16.91 -26.63 -18.23
C ALA A 516 18.09 -26.35 -19.18
N ALA A 517 17.83 -26.35 -20.50
CA ALA A 517 18.83 -26.03 -21.51
C ALA A 517 19.04 -24.51 -21.69
N ILE A 518 18.06 -23.67 -21.34
CA ILE A 518 18.12 -22.21 -21.57
C ILE A 518 19.31 -21.53 -20.87
N PRO A 519 19.63 -21.82 -19.59
CA PRO A 519 20.73 -21.15 -18.91
C PRO A 519 22.08 -21.39 -19.58
N ALA A 520 22.30 -22.58 -20.14
CA ALA A 520 23.56 -22.95 -20.79
C ALA A 520 23.82 -22.17 -22.09
N THR A 521 22.78 -21.67 -22.77
CA THR A 521 22.92 -20.87 -23.99
C THR A 521 23.11 -19.38 -23.71
N ASN A 522 23.00 -18.95 -22.44
CA ASN A 522 23.00 -17.54 -22.00
C ASN A 522 22.00 -16.63 -22.74
N ASP A 523 21.03 -17.23 -23.42
CA ASP A 523 19.98 -16.52 -24.13
C ASP A 523 18.75 -17.40 -24.34
N VAL A 524 17.59 -16.75 -24.35
CA VAL A 524 16.31 -17.39 -24.65
C VAL A 524 16.19 -17.68 -26.15
N PRO A 525 15.66 -18.84 -26.57
CA PRO A 525 15.47 -19.17 -27.98
C PRO A 525 14.77 -18.05 -28.76
N ALA A 526 15.26 -17.75 -29.97
CA ALA A 526 14.74 -16.66 -30.81
C ALA A 526 13.22 -16.76 -31.05
N GLY A 527 12.71 -17.98 -31.27
CA GLY A 527 11.28 -18.23 -31.43
C GLY A 527 10.43 -17.81 -30.23
N CYS A 528 10.96 -17.92 -29.00
CA CYS A 528 10.27 -17.44 -27.80
C CYS A 528 10.20 -15.91 -27.75
N LYS A 529 11.30 -15.23 -28.14
CA LYS A 529 11.33 -13.77 -28.23
C LYS A 529 10.35 -13.25 -29.27
N ASP A 530 10.30 -13.90 -30.42
CA ASP A 530 9.37 -13.54 -31.50
C ASP A 530 7.92 -13.78 -31.10
N PHE A 531 7.63 -14.88 -30.41
CA PHE A 531 6.32 -15.12 -29.81
C PHE A 531 5.90 -13.97 -28.87
N PHE A 532 6.80 -13.53 -27.98
CA PHE A 532 6.51 -12.40 -27.10
C PHE A 532 6.27 -11.10 -27.87
N ARG A 533 7.07 -10.79 -28.89
CA ARG A 533 6.89 -9.59 -29.73
C ARG A 533 5.54 -9.59 -30.46
N THR A 534 5.19 -10.71 -31.07
CA THR A 534 3.95 -10.84 -31.86
C THR A 534 2.71 -10.73 -30.98
N HIS A 535 2.72 -11.33 -29.78
CA HIS A 535 1.51 -11.46 -28.97
C HIS A 535 1.36 -10.41 -27.85
N ALA A 536 2.39 -9.61 -27.54
CA ALA A 536 2.34 -8.64 -26.44
C ALA A 536 1.15 -7.67 -26.53
N LEU A 537 0.94 -7.06 -27.71
CA LEU A 537 -0.18 -6.13 -27.92
C LEU A 537 -1.53 -6.84 -27.90
N GLN A 538 -1.62 -8.05 -28.44
CA GLN A 538 -2.84 -8.83 -28.44
C GLN A 538 -3.27 -9.22 -27.02
N VAL A 539 -2.33 -9.68 -26.19
CA VAL A 539 -2.58 -9.95 -24.76
C VAL A 539 -2.99 -8.67 -24.04
N ARG A 540 -2.32 -7.54 -24.31
CA ARG A 540 -2.68 -6.25 -23.72
C ARG A 540 -4.08 -5.78 -24.11
N SER A 541 -4.47 -5.97 -25.37
CA SER A 541 -5.82 -5.66 -25.88
C SER A 541 -6.87 -6.56 -25.25
N HIS A 542 -6.63 -7.87 -25.18
CA HIS A 542 -7.55 -8.80 -24.53
C HIS A 542 -7.80 -8.43 -23.07
N ILE A 543 -6.75 -8.15 -22.29
CA ILE A 543 -6.92 -7.73 -20.89
C ILE A 543 -7.73 -6.43 -20.81
N LYS A 544 -7.55 -5.50 -21.75
CA LYS A 544 -8.31 -4.24 -21.81
C LYS A 544 -9.78 -4.50 -22.12
N GLU A 545 -10.07 -5.37 -23.07
CA GLU A 545 -11.44 -5.77 -23.46
C GLU A 545 -12.17 -6.43 -22.30
N VAL A 546 -11.53 -7.39 -21.62
CA VAL A 546 -12.10 -8.06 -20.44
C VAL A 546 -12.27 -7.08 -19.27
N ALA A 547 -11.43 -6.05 -19.18
CA ALA A 547 -11.53 -5.04 -18.13
C ALA A 547 -12.69 -4.07 -18.35
N GLY A 548 -12.97 -3.66 -19.58
CA GLY A 548 -13.93 -2.59 -19.85
C GLY A 548 -13.57 -1.32 -19.06
N ASP A 549 -14.48 -0.86 -18.22
CA ASP A 549 -14.28 0.28 -17.31
C ASP A 549 -13.56 -0.08 -16.00
N ALA A 550 -13.37 -1.37 -15.70
CA ALA A 550 -12.73 -1.82 -14.48
C ALA A 550 -11.20 -1.63 -14.51
N ASN A 551 -10.60 -1.57 -13.32
CA ASN A 551 -9.14 -1.52 -13.21
C ASN A 551 -8.51 -2.81 -13.75
N MET A 552 -7.71 -2.68 -14.81
CA MET A 552 -6.99 -3.77 -15.44
C MET A 552 -6.13 -4.60 -14.48
N GLY A 553 -5.51 -3.97 -13.49
CA GLY A 553 -4.70 -4.65 -12.48
C GLY A 553 -5.51 -5.61 -11.62
N GLU A 554 -6.77 -5.27 -11.29
CA GLU A 554 -7.68 -6.17 -10.57
C GLU A 554 -8.19 -7.30 -11.45
N VAL A 555 -8.45 -7.02 -12.72
CA VAL A 555 -8.90 -8.01 -13.71
C VAL A 555 -7.82 -9.07 -13.95
N CYS A 556 -6.57 -8.64 -14.07
CA CYS A 556 -5.43 -9.56 -14.22
C CYS A 556 -5.30 -10.58 -13.07
N LYS A 557 -5.86 -10.30 -11.88
CA LYS A 557 -5.82 -11.18 -10.70
C LYS A 557 -6.95 -12.22 -10.69
N LYS A 558 -7.83 -12.23 -11.69
CA LYS A 558 -8.95 -13.18 -11.82
C LYS A 558 -8.57 -14.35 -12.72
N ARG A 559 -8.89 -15.56 -12.27
CA ARG A 559 -8.71 -16.79 -13.07
C ARG A 559 -9.50 -16.77 -14.37
N SER A 560 -10.70 -16.18 -14.37
CA SER A 560 -11.57 -16.06 -15.54
C SER A 560 -10.91 -15.32 -16.71
N THR A 561 -10.06 -14.32 -16.44
CA THR A 561 -9.36 -13.57 -17.48
C THR A 561 -8.35 -14.45 -18.22
N TRP A 562 -7.63 -15.31 -17.49
CA TRP A 562 -6.76 -16.32 -18.10
C TRP A 562 -7.54 -17.33 -18.92
N GLU A 563 -8.62 -17.87 -18.35
CA GLU A 563 -9.47 -18.86 -19.03
C GLU A 563 -10.07 -18.32 -20.33
N GLN A 564 -10.41 -17.04 -20.39
CA GLN A 564 -10.83 -16.37 -21.61
C GLN A 564 -9.66 -16.17 -22.59
N LEU A 565 -8.49 -15.72 -22.12
CA LEU A 565 -7.34 -15.48 -23.00
C LEU A 565 -6.92 -16.76 -23.74
N VAL A 566 -6.79 -17.89 -23.05
CA VAL A 566 -6.35 -19.16 -23.67
C VAL A 566 -7.31 -19.69 -24.72
N THR A 567 -8.55 -19.17 -24.77
CA THR A 567 -9.51 -19.54 -25.80
C THR A 567 -9.15 -18.98 -27.18
N GLY A 568 -8.32 -17.94 -27.26
CA GLY A 568 -7.92 -17.29 -28.51
C GLY A 568 -7.04 -18.16 -29.41
N ASP A 569 -6.91 -17.73 -30.66
CA ASP A 569 -6.00 -18.33 -31.64
C ASP A 569 -4.59 -17.73 -31.45
N TRP A 570 -3.67 -18.54 -30.91
CA TRP A 570 -2.33 -18.12 -30.52
C TRP A 570 -1.31 -18.99 -31.25
N ALA A 571 -1.12 -18.68 -32.53
CA ALA A 571 -0.29 -19.47 -33.41
C ALA A 571 1.18 -19.46 -32.99
N LEU A 572 1.81 -20.64 -33.00
CA LEU A 572 3.25 -20.75 -32.84
C LEU A 572 3.91 -20.54 -34.21
N ASN A 573 4.99 -19.75 -34.25
CA ASN A 573 5.79 -19.63 -35.47
C ASN A 573 6.66 -20.88 -35.67
N ASP A 574 7.02 -21.16 -36.92
CA ASP A 574 7.77 -22.37 -37.28
C ASP A 574 9.13 -22.44 -36.57
N ALA A 575 9.82 -21.32 -36.39
CA ALA A 575 11.09 -21.25 -35.67
C ALA A 575 10.96 -21.69 -34.19
N LEU A 576 9.88 -21.29 -33.51
CA LEU A 576 9.58 -21.73 -32.14
C LEU A 576 9.25 -23.22 -32.12
N ILE A 577 8.41 -23.68 -33.05
CA ILE A 577 8.04 -25.09 -33.21
C ILE A 577 9.29 -25.97 -33.42
N GLU A 578 10.23 -25.53 -34.25
CA GLU A 578 11.50 -26.21 -34.53
C GLU A 578 12.46 -26.21 -33.33
N SER A 579 12.40 -25.16 -32.50
CA SER A 579 13.20 -25.05 -31.27
C SER A 579 12.68 -25.89 -30.10
N LEU A 580 11.48 -26.48 -30.20
CA LEU A 580 10.94 -27.39 -29.19
C LEU A 580 11.73 -28.72 -29.22
N VAL A 581 12.84 -28.76 -28.47
CA VAL A 581 13.55 -29.99 -28.16
C VAL A 581 12.95 -30.58 -26.88
N VAL A 582 12.64 -31.88 -26.90
CA VAL A 582 12.24 -32.65 -25.71
C VAL A 582 13.31 -33.71 -25.45
N ARG A 583 13.84 -33.77 -24.22
CA ARG A 583 14.55 -34.95 -23.72
C ARG A 583 13.86 -35.55 -22.50
N PRO A 584 14.01 -36.88 -22.35
CA PRO A 584 13.18 -37.71 -21.50
C PRO A 584 13.69 -37.61 -20.08
N ASP A 585 12.88 -37.16 -19.14
CA ASP A 585 12.90 -37.71 -17.78
C ASP A 585 11.62 -37.25 -17.07
N PHE A 586 11.19 -38.09 -16.12
CA PHE A 586 9.93 -38.06 -15.37
C PHE A 586 8.75 -38.86 -15.97
N GLY A 587 8.80 -40.17 -15.74
CA GLY A 587 7.64 -41.01 -15.37
C GLY A 587 6.65 -41.39 -16.46
N ASP A 588 6.52 -42.70 -16.68
CA ASP A 588 5.45 -43.45 -17.37
C ASP A 588 4.26 -42.62 -17.90
N GLY A 589 4.45 -41.96 -19.05
CA GLY A 589 3.43 -41.10 -19.67
C GLY A 589 3.94 -40.06 -20.68
N VAL A 590 5.26 -39.95 -20.89
CA VAL A 590 5.88 -38.87 -21.67
C VAL A 590 5.76 -39.07 -23.19
N VAL A 591 5.35 -38.01 -23.88
CA VAL A 591 5.20 -37.92 -25.34
C VAL A 591 6.57 -37.80 -26.03
N SER A 592 6.79 -38.55 -27.13
CA SER A 592 8.06 -38.50 -27.89
C SER A 592 8.30 -37.15 -28.58
N ARG A 593 9.55 -36.83 -28.98
CA ARG A 593 9.90 -35.61 -29.76
C ARG A 593 8.99 -35.42 -30.97
N GLN A 594 8.74 -36.51 -31.72
CA GLN A 594 7.85 -36.46 -32.86
C GLN A 594 6.42 -36.20 -32.38
N GLY A 595 5.97 -36.88 -31.31
CA GLY A 595 4.66 -36.65 -30.72
C GLY A 595 4.40 -35.22 -30.25
N ALA A 596 5.35 -34.59 -29.57
CA ALA A 596 5.22 -33.23 -29.04
C ALA A 596 5.11 -32.21 -30.18
N LEU A 597 5.95 -32.37 -31.22
CA LEU A 597 5.87 -31.61 -32.45
C LEU A 597 4.49 -31.75 -33.12
N GLN A 598 3.96 -32.98 -33.18
CA GLN A 598 2.64 -33.22 -33.76
C GLN A 598 1.50 -32.66 -32.90
N ILE A 599 1.62 -32.66 -31.55
CA ILE A 599 0.64 -32.02 -30.66
C ILE A 599 0.66 -30.49 -30.85
N ALA A 600 1.84 -29.89 -30.93
CA ALA A 600 1.98 -28.45 -31.19
C ALA A 600 1.39 -28.09 -32.56
N ARG A 601 1.72 -28.84 -33.61
CA ARG A 601 1.14 -28.68 -34.95
C ARG A 601 -0.38 -28.87 -34.94
N PHE A 602 -0.89 -29.89 -34.26
CA PHE A 602 -2.32 -30.10 -34.11
C PHE A 602 -3.02 -28.90 -33.47
N LYS A 603 -2.44 -28.36 -32.38
CA LYS A 603 -2.96 -27.17 -31.68
C LYS A 603 -2.87 -25.88 -32.52
N ASN A 604 -1.98 -25.85 -33.53
CA ASN A 604 -1.80 -24.71 -34.44
C ASN A 604 -2.82 -24.70 -35.59
N ILE A 605 -3.50 -25.83 -35.86
CA ILE A 605 -4.55 -25.93 -36.89
C ILE A 605 -5.85 -25.34 -36.35
N LYS A 606 -6.48 -24.44 -37.12
CA LYS A 606 -7.70 -23.76 -36.68
C LYS A 606 -8.89 -24.71 -36.61
N VAL A 607 -9.82 -24.46 -35.69
CA VAL A 607 -11.04 -25.28 -35.55
C VAL A 607 -11.85 -25.28 -36.86
N ASP A 608 -11.88 -24.16 -37.58
CA ASP A 608 -12.57 -24.06 -38.87
C ASP A 608 -11.86 -24.81 -40.00
N GLU A 609 -10.54 -24.97 -39.93
CA GLU A 609 -9.78 -25.81 -40.84
C GLU A 609 -10.08 -27.29 -40.59
N TRP A 610 -10.14 -27.71 -39.32
CA TRP A 610 -10.62 -29.04 -38.95
C TRP A 610 -12.06 -29.28 -39.44
N ARG A 611 -12.94 -28.28 -39.33
CA ARG A 611 -14.33 -28.36 -39.80
C ARG A 611 -14.40 -28.49 -41.32
N ARG A 612 -13.57 -27.75 -42.07
CA ARG A 612 -13.50 -27.83 -43.53
C ARG A 612 -13.03 -29.20 -44.01
N VAL A 613 -11.97 -29.74 -43.41
CA VAL A 613 -11.48 -31.09 -43.75
C VAL A 613 -12.51 -32.17 -43.40
N LEU A 614 -13.22 -32.03 -42.28
CA LEU A 614 -14.31 -32.94 -41.91
C LEU A 614 -15.49 -32.87 -42.91
N ALA A 615 -15.96 -31.67 -43.25
CA ALA A 615 -17.08 -31.50 -44.19
C ALA A 615 -16.74 -32.05 -45.58
N TRP A 616 -15.51 -31.83 -46.07
CA TRP A 616 -15.05 -32.48 -47.30
C TRP A 616 -15.07 -34.00 -47.18
N SER A 617 -14.61 -34.55 -46.05
CA SER A 617 -14.54 -35.99 -45.83
C SER A 617 -15.90 -36.70 -45.83
N GLU A 618 -16.97 -36.01 -45.45
CA GLU A 618 -18.35 -36.52 -45.48
C GLU A 618 -18.91 -36.60 -46.92
N THR A 619 -18.34 -35.83 -47.85
CA THR A 619 -18.74 -35.82 -49.28
C THR A 619 -17.82 -36.66 -50.16
N ALA A 620 -16.71 -37.17 -49.63
CA ALA A 620 -15.77 -38.03 -50.33
C ALA A 620 -16.02 -39.48 -49.93
N GLU A 621 -15.82 -40.45 -50.85
CA GLU A 621 -15.86 -41.89 -50.52
C GLU A 621 -14.62 -42.30 -49.71
N LEU A 622 -14.50 -41.81 -48.48
CA LEU A 622 -13.46 -42.20 -47.54
C LEU A 622 -13.86 -43.44 -46.75
N GLY A 623 -12.86 -44.15 -46.24
CA GLY A 623 -13.10 -45.24 -45.30
C GLY A 623 -13.72 -44.71 -44.00
N GLN A 624 -14.79 -45.36 -43.52
CA GLN A 624 -15.57 -44.98 -42.33
C GLN A 624 -14.70 -44.60 -41.10
N LYS A 625 -13.58 -45.30 -40.90
CA LYS A 625 -12.65 -45.06 -39.77
C LYS A 625 -11.94 -43.69 -39.83
N GLU A 626 -11.63 -43.17 -41.01
CA GLU A 626 -10.94 -41.88 -41.14
C GLU A 626 -11.91 -40.71 -40.90
N ALA A 627 -13.14 -40.81 -41.38
CA ALA A 627 -14.19 -39.82 -41.12
C ALA A 627 -14.56 -39.73 -39.63
N GLU A 628 -14.74 -40.87 -38.96
CA GLU A 628 -14.97 -40.92 -37.50
C GLU A 628 -13.80 -40.30 -36.72
N PHE A 629 -12.57 -40.55 -37.16
CA PHE A 629 -11.39 -39.98 -36.50
C PHE A 629 -11.26 -38.47 -36.73
N LEU A 630 -11.52 -37.96 -37.93
CA LEU A 630 -11.56 -36.51 -38.21
C LEU A 630 -12.63 -35.80 -37.37
N SER A 631 -13.79 -36.43 -37.17
CA SER A 631 -14.83 -35.94 -36.26
C SER A 631 -14.33 -35.90 -34.81
N SER A 632 -13.59 -36.91 -34.35
CA SER A 632 -12.93 -36.89 -33.04
C SER A 632 -11.88 -35.77 -32.94
N CYS A 633 -11.08 -35.54 -33.97
CA CYS A 633 -10.08 -34.46 -34.01
C CYS A 633 -10.73 -33.09 -33.93
N TRP A 634 -11.79 -32.85 -34.72
CA TRP A 634 -12.58 -31.63 -34.64
C TRP A 634 -13.18 -31.44 -33.24
N ASN A 635 -13.70 -32.49 -32.61
CA ASN A 635 -14.22 -32.42 -31.24
C ASN A 635 -13.11 -32.13 -30.21
N ILE A 636 -11.91 -32.71 -30.34
CA ILE A 636 -10.78 -32.42 -29.46
C ILE A 636 -10.36 -30.95 -29.60
N ALA A 637 -10.25 -30.46 -30.84
CA ALA A 637 -9.90 -29.07 -31.15
C ALA A 637 -10.98 -28.09 -30.66
N ARG A 638 -12.26 -28.36 -30.95
CA ARG A 638 -13.43 -27.57 -30.52
C ARG A 638 -13.52 -27.46 -29.00
N ASN A 639 -13.25 -28.57 -28.31
CA ASN A 639 -13.29 -28.63 -26.84
C ASN A 639 -11.94 -28.30 -26.19
N LYS A 640 -10.94 -27.86 -26.98
CA LYS A 640 -9.61 -27.40 -26.51
C LYS A 640 -8.88 -28.40 -25.61
N LYS A 641 -9.10 -29.69 -25.87
CA LYS A 641 -8.41 -30.77 -25.17
C LYS A 641 -7.07 -31.03 -25.84
N THR A 642 -6.09 -31.49 -25.06
CA THR A 642 -4.81 -31.95 -25.61
C THR A 642 -4.97 -33.38 -26.13
N PRO A 643 -4.69 -33.66 -27.42
CA PRO A 643 -4.71 -35.04 -27.94
C PRO A 643 -3.53 -35.85 -27.38
N SER A 644 -3.67 -37.17 -27.36
CA SER A 644 -2.52 -38.07 -27.17
C SER A 644 -1.56 -37.98 -28.35
N GLU A 645 -0.30 -38.40 -28.15
CA GLU A 645 0.71 -38.46 -29.21
C GLU A 645 0.24 -39.19 -30.48
N LYS A 646 -0.33 -40.40 -30.30
CA LYS A 646 -0.81 -41.21 -31.43
C LYS A 646 -1.93 -40.50 -32.19
N GLN A 647 -2.83 -39.84 -31.47
CA GLN A 647 -3.90 -39.04 -32.07
C GLN A 647 -3.32 -37.86 -32.84
N ALA A 648 -2.41 -37.08 -32.24
CA ALA A 648 -1.83 -35.90 -32.87
C ALA A 648 -1.06 -36.25 -34.16
N LYS A 649 -0.24 -37.31 -34.13
CA LYS A 649 0.54 -37.76 -35.29
C LYS A 649 -0.36 -38.17 -36.46
N TRP A 650 -1.41 -38.94 -36.20
CA TRP A 650 -2.33 -39.37 -37.24
C TRP A 650 -3.19 -38.20 -37.74
N ALA A 651 -3.64 -37.32 -36.83
CA ALA A 651 -4.44 -36.15 -37.16
C ALA A 651 -3.71 -35.21 -38.11
N VAL A 652 -2.47 -34.80 -37.81
CA VAL A 652 -1.68 -33.92 -38.68
C VAL A 652 -1.44 -34.57 -40.05
N THR A 653 -1.17 -35.88 -40.09
CA THR A 653 -0.99 -36.61 -41.36
C THR A 653 -2.24 -36.57 -42.24
N LEU A 654 -3.44 -36.79 -41.65
CA LEU A 654 -4.69 -36.74 -42.39
C LEU A 654 -5.04 -35.30 -42.80
N TYR A 655 -4.76 -34.33 -41.94
CA TYR A 655 -4.94 -32.92 -42.24
C TYR A 655 -4.11 -32.48 -43.45
N GLU A 656 -2.79 -32.74 -43.43
CA GLU A 656 -1.88 -32.41 -44.53
C GLU A 656 -2.28 -33.12 -45.84
N ARG A 657 -2.78 -34.36 -45.75
CA ARG A 657 -3.27 -35.12 -46.90
C ARG A 657 -4.54 -34.53 -47.51
N TYR A 658 -5.51 -34.11 -46.69
CA TYR A 658 -6.85 -33.76 -47.14
C TYR A 658 -7.10 -32.25 -47.30
N LEU A 659 -6.27 -31.41 -46.68
CA LEU A 659 -6.37 -29.96 -46.81
C LEU A 659 -6.41 -29.48 -48.27
N PRO A 660 -5.55 -29.95 -49.20
CA PRO A 660 -5.57 -29.48 -50.60
C PRO A 660 -6.91 -29.75 -51.31
N TYR A 661 -7.55 -30.88 -50.98
CA TYR A 661 -8.84 -31.26 -51.58
C TYR A 661 -9.99 -30.49 -50.95
N ALA A 662 -9.92 -30.24 -49.64
CA ALA A 662 -10.89 -29.42 -48.92
C ALA A 662 -10.90 -27.95 -49.38
N THR A 663 -9.77 -27.44 -49.86
CA THR A 663 -9.67 -26.08 -50.45
C THR A 663 -10.10 -26.01 -51.91
N SER A 664 -9.93 -27.08 -52.70
CA SER A 664 -10.30 -27.08 -54.13
C SER A 664 -11.82 -27.03 -54.40
N LYS A 665 -12.64 -27.62 -53.50
CA LYS A 665 -14.11 -27.61 -53.64
C LYS A 665 -14.78 -26.28 -53.27
N SER A 666 -14.07 -25.29 -52.72
CA SER A 666 -14.69 -23.98 -52.43
C SER A 666 -14.68 -23.02 -53.61
N GLU A 667 -13.91 -23.30 -54.67
CA GLU A 667 -13.90 -22.47 -55.89
C GLU A 667 -15.01 -22.88 -56.88
N ASP A 668 -15.51 -24.13 -56.81
CA ASP A 668 -16.57 -24.65 -57.71
C ASP A 668 -18.01 -24.42 -57.20
N VAL A 669 -18.23 -23.62 -56.14
CA VAL A 669 -19.57 -23.39 -55.55
C VAL A 669 -20.12 -21.98 -55.85
N ASN A 670 -19.42 -21.14 -56.62
CA ASN A 670 -19.89 -19.80 -57.00
C ASN A 670 -20.70 -19.73 -58.32
N GLU A 671 -21.10 -20.86 -58.89
CA GLU A 671 -22.06 -20.90 -59.99
C GLU A 671 -23.19 -21.88 -59.68
N VAL A 672 -24.17 -21.46 -58.86
CA VAL A 672 -25.61 -21.73 -59.03
C VAL A 672 -26.37 -20.82 -58.06
N GLU A 673 -27.35 -20.10 -58.61
CA GLU A 673 -28.39 -19.22 -58.01
C GLU A 673 -28.03 -17.74 -57.76
N VAL A 674 -28.27 -16.97 -58.84
CA VAL A 674 -28.90 -15.63 -58.82
C VAL A 674 -30.37 -15.75 -58.44
#